data_AF-A0A836IDT6-F1
#
_entry.id   AF-A0A836IDT6-F1
#
_cell.length_a   1.000
_cell.length_b   1.000
_cell.length_c   1.000
_cell.angle_alpha   90.00
_cell.angle_beta   90.00
_cell.angle_gamma   90.00
#
_symmetry.space_group_name_H-M   'P 1'
#
loop_
_entity.id
_entity.type
_entity.pdbx_description
1 polymer ?
#
loop_
_entity_poly.entity_id
_entity_poly.type
_entity_poly.pdbx_seq_one_letter_code
_entity_poly.pdbx_strand_id
1 'polypeptide(L)'
;MSSRWPSSFLNATNKRLTERIEQLTLDLDTKRNSVSEQREVVALLKKHQHRAQQQVKITAEAVERERTAVDNDESKLKQLQQEAEAAARQARRAKETETQISQAVSALESTVAQRGRALSGQREVGVELEERAKELVSMHLSRQRVGDELAAAQCQLSSTLWVTLDRLNEQVRVATRRLEEARDEHLHVLQEADAMEGALQDAVRDKVESVHALELVYLQTSQLDAQVQANAKIMETCLEAAREKEKLRGELQATLTRLLEDNKRQALARDFKRQRYDRQVQALQKAAAALREDEASSTSTKRSEQAEVQQLSHQRRELEHIILLCEEKRQFLALQQARRDALEEARAQMQRQGSTGKPPPAALRNMIVDLMRQEALAEDRIERTRAKLTDAIQTFMAEGRKGEQVNAAVGDRMKAKSALISEQEASEGQVQLLKERCSKLDAALTERRMLLPSMHALALEQRAQRQDSWLREIDQLRGVLLRVQRDHQQLLRGTVTLRSSLQHTRKALEGKDVSQAKMLDDLRLLGEEVPRLEREMAATVEERNSRLLQDEQAGVTLQSLKKAADVQVGSLREAAGIEVYLRAEVQIEEERIQADMQGALLELHLNEKEVHELSEEFQRLRKKLSLLRLRYEELMASMARAAQKPLNEEQEVATPLPLLNSEGAADNPESVHASLLLRRSYEREQLMQRGNYLDLRLVVLDRETSTLRHMLEGLRSSRCATKEHLYAIDRFSSTTEEAGVSSIKHCDVPPGSLSPSGFPVLTKDQLLGSAEATKHYWKEELQLLDEALVAMSRQRDDLRVRLHEMHTTLKNLQDTERQRRMQLQRLREGLRRSLKSTNVVGVMHRK
;
A
#
# COMPACT_ATOMS: atom_id res chain seq x y z
N MET A 1 -8.56 18.29 -55.15
CA MET A 1 -9.26 17.95 -56.40
C MET A 1 -10.33 19.00 -56.66
N SER A 2 -10.10 19.94 -57.57
CA SER A 2 -11.07 20.97 -57.97
C SER A 2 -11.05 21.07 -59.50
N SER A 3 -11.99 20.40 -60.15
CA SER A 3 -12.30 20.59 -61.57
C SER A 3 -13.17 21.84 -61.73
N ARG A 4 -12.54 23.02 -61.75
CA ARG A 4 -13.22 24.29 -62.10
C ARG A 4 -13.00 24.59 -63.58
N TRP A 5 -14.10 24.81 -64.29
CA TRP A 5 -14.07 25.31 -65.66
C TRP A 5 -13.57 26.78 -65.68
N PRO A 6 -12.85 27.22 -66.73
CA PRO A 6 -12.36 28.59 -66.83
C PRO A 6 -13.51 29.61 -66.85
N SER A 7 -13.39 30.67 -66.05
CA SER A 7 -14.38 31.76 -65.91
C SER A 7 -14.63 32.56 -67.20
N SER A 8 -13.87 32.31 -68.26
CA SER A 8 -14.05 32.90 -69.59
C SER A 8 -15.25 32.33 -70.35
N PHE A 9 -15.76 31.14 -70.00
CA PHE A 9 -16.86 30.45 -70.72
C PHE A 9 -18.24 30.55 -70.05
N LEU A 10 -18.37 31.29 -68.94
CA LEU A 10 -19.62 31.41 -68.20
C LEU A 10 -20.35 32.72 -68.52
N ASN A 11 -21.66 32.61 -68.84
CA ASN A 11 -22.57 33.75 -68.97
C ASN A 11 -22.60 34.60 -67.68
N ALA A 12 -22.87 35.91 -67.79
CA ALA A 12 -22.79 36.86 -66.66
C ALA A 12 -23.67 36.47 -65.45
N THR A 13 -24.81 35.80 -65.69
CA THR A 13 -25.68 35.24 -64.65
C THR A 13 -25.01 34.11 -63.88
N ASN A 14 -24.30 33.21 -64.58
CA ASN A 14 -23.55 32.13 -63.96
C ASN A 14 -22.35 32.65 -63.16
N LYS A 15 -21.68 33.72 -63.62
CA LYS A 15 -20.61 34.39 -62.84
C LYS A 15 -21.12 34.92 -61.49
N ARG A 16 -22.26 35.61 -61.49
CA ARG A 16 -22.90 36.07 -60.25
C ARG A 16 -23.34 34.93 -59.34
N LEU A 17 -23.84 33.83 -59.91
CA LEU A 17 -24.19 32.64 -59.13
C LEU A 17 -22.96 31.98 -58.51
N THR A 18 -21.84 31.88 -59.24
CA THR A 18 -20.59 31.34 -58.68
C THR A 18 -20.02 32.25 -57.59
N GLU A 19 -20.03 33.56 -57.76
CA GLU A 19 -19.61 34.52 -56.72
C GLU A 19 -20.52 34.44 -55.48
N ARG A 20 -21.84 34.29 -55.68
CA ARG A 20 -22.81 34.10 -54.59
C ARG A 20 -22.58 32.79 -53.85
N ILE A 21 -22.29 31.70 -54.58
CA ILE A 21 -21.95 30.40 -53.99
C ILE A 21 -20.66 30.51 -53.20
N GLU A 22 -19.64 31.19 -53.72
CA GLU A 22 -18.36 31.40 -53.02
C GLU A 22 -18.53 32.21 -51.73
N GLN A 23 -19.30 33.29 -51.78
CA GLN A 23 -19.66 34.07 -50.59
C GLN A 23 -20.41 33.22 -49.57
N LEU A 24 -21.40 32.44 -50.00
CA LEU A 24 -22.15 31.55 -49.10
C LEU A 24 -21.28 30.42 -48.55
N THR A 25 -20.30 29.91 -49.29
CA THR A 25 -19.35 28.91 -48.79
C THR A 25 -18.41 29.52 -47.75
N LEU A 26 -17.91 30.73 -47.97
CA LEU A 26 -17.13 31.46 -46.98
C LEU A 26 -17.94 31.74 -45.70
N ASP A 27 -19.20 32.17 -45.85
CA ASP A 27 -20.12 32.37 -44.72
C ASP A 27 -20.44 31.07 -43.97
N LEU A 28 -20.55 29.94 -44.68
CA LEU A 28 -20.73 28.63 -44.07
C LEU A 28 -19.48 28.16 -43.34
N ASP A 29 -18.29 28.41 -43.89
CA ASP A 29 -17.03 28.04 -43.27
C ASP A 29 -16.75 28.90 -42.03
N THR A 30 -17.02 30.20 -42.07
CA THR A 30 -16.93 31.07 -40.87
C THR A 30 -17.91 30.64 -39.79
N LYS A 31 -19.18 30.34 -40.14
CA LYS A 31 -20.15 29.78 -39.18
C LYS A 31 -19.72 28.43 -38.62
N ARG A 32 -19.17 27.55 -39.46
CA ARG A 32 -18.67 26.24 -39.03
C ARG A 32 -17.53 26.39 -38.02
N ASN A 33 -16.61 27.33 -38.24
CA ASN A 33 -15.53 27.65 -37.32
C ASN A 33 -16.06 28.22 -35.99
N SER A 34 -17.03 29.15 -36.04
CA SER A 34 -17.66 29.69 -34.83
C SER A 34 -18.39 28.60 -34.00
N VAL A 35 -19.02 27.63 -34.67
CA VAL A 35 -19.69 26.50 -34.00
C VAL A 35 -18.68 25.54 -33.37
N SER A 36 -17.52 25.31 -34.00
CA SER A 36 -16.45 24.53 -33.35
C SER A 36 -15.90 25.24 -32.11
N GLU A 37 -15.65 26.55 -32.18
CA GLU A 37 -15.20 27.34 -31.02
C GLU A 37 -16.23 27.30 -29.88
N GLN A 38 -17.52 27.45 -30.18
CA GLN A 38 -18.59 27.34 -29.18
C GLN A 38 -18.67 25.94 -28.56
N ARG A 39 -18.47 24.88 -29.34
CA ARG A 39 -18.44 23.49 -28.82
C ARG A 39 -17.26 23.27 -27.88
N GLU A 40 -16.10 23.85 -28.19
CA GLU A 40 -14.92 23.81 -27.33
C GLU A 40 -15.16 24.57 -26.02
N VAL A 41 -15.75 25.77 -26.08
CA VAL A 41 -16.13 26.55 -24.88
C VAL A 41 -17.14 25.77 -24.03
N VAL A 42 -18.16 25.17 -24.63
CA VAL A 42 -19.14 24.34 -23.89
C VAL A 42 -18.49 23.10 -23.27
N ALA A 43 -17.56 22.45 -23.96
CA ALA A 43 -16.81 21.32 -23.41
C ALA A 43 -15.94 21.74 -22.21
N LEU A 44 -15.29 22.90 -22.30
CA LEU A 44 -14.54 23.49 -21.20
C LEU A 44 -15.45 23.83 -20.02
N LEU A 45 -16.60 24.48 -20.26
CA LEU A 45 -17.58 24.81 -19.22
C LEU A 45 -18.11 23.56 -18.51
N LYS A 46 -18.44 22.49 -19.24
CA LYS A 46 -18.83 21.20 -18.66
C LYS A 46 -17.72 20.59 -17.79
N LYS A 47 -16.47 20.68 -18.23
CA LYS A 47 -15.30 20.22 -17.47
C LYS A 47 -15.11 21.04 -16.19
N HIS A 48 -15.27 22.36 -16.27
CA HIS A 48 -15.20 23.25 -15.10
C HIS A 48 -16.36 23.01 -14.13
N GLN A 49 -17.58 22.81 -14.62
CA GLN A 49 -18.74 22.45 -13.81
C GLN A 49 -18.52 21.13 -13.06
N HIS A 50 -17.96 20.11 -13.73
CA HIS A 50 -17.65 18.84 -13.08
C HIS A 50 -16.58 18.98 -12.00
N ARG A 51 -15.52 19.77 -12.26
CA ARG A 51 -14.48 20.10 -11.25
C ARG A 51 -15.06 20.85 -10.06
N ALA A 52 -15.95 21.82 -10.29
CA ALA A 52 -16.63 22.55 -9.22
C ALA A 52 -17.52 21.61 -8.38
N GLN A 53 -18.28 20.72 -9.02
CA GLN A 53 -19.09 19.71 -8.30
C GLN A 53 -18.23 18.76 -7.46
N GLN A 54 -17.06 18.35 -7.96
CA GLN A 54 -16.12 17.55 -7.18
C GLN A 54 -15.57 18.33 -5.98
N GLN A 55 -15.21 19.61 -6.15
CA GLN A 55 -14.77 20.47 -5.04
C GLN A 55 -15.88 20.68 -3.99
N VAL A 56 -17.13 20.84 -4.41
CA VAL A 56 -18.28 20.91 -3.50
C VAL A 56 -18.47 19.61 -2.73
N LYS A 57 -18.29 18.43 -3.36
CA LYS A 57 -18.34 17.15 -2.66
C LYS A 57 -17.22 17.01 -1.63
N ILE A 58 -15.99 17.35 -2.00
CA ILE A 58 -14.83 17.27 -1.11
C ILE A 58 -15.00 18.21 0.10
N THR A 59 -15.48 19.44 -0.14
CA THR A 59 -15.73 20.41 0.94
C THR A 59 -16.91 19.98 1.82
N ALA A 60 -17.98 19.42 1.25
CA ALA A 60 -19.08 18.86 2.04
C ALA A 60 -18.62 17.68 2.92
N GLU A 61 -17.80 16.76 2.40
CA GLU A 61 -17.21 15.69 3.19
C GLU A 61 -16.27 16.21 4.29
N ALA A 62 -15.52 17.27 4.02
CA ALA A 62 -14.67 17.90 5.04
C ALA A 62 -15.52 18.53 6.17
N VAL A 63 -16.60 19.23 5.82
CA VAL A 63 -17.54 19.81 6.79
C VAL A 63 -18.23 18.73 7.63
N GLU A 64 -18.64 17.60 7.03
CA GLU A 64 -19.21 16.48 7.79
C GLU A 64 -18.19 15.86 8.75
N ARG A 65 -16.93 15.72 8.35
CA ARG A 65 -15.86 15.27 9.27
C ARG A 65 -15.67 16.25 10.43
N GLU A 66 -15.66 17.55 10.16
CA GLU A 66 -15.57 18.58 11.21
C GLU A 66 -16.79 18.54 12.15
N ARG A 67 -18.01 18.36 11.64
CA ARG A 67 -19.21 18.20 12.47
C ARG A 67 -19.09 16.99 13.40
N THR A 68 -18.67 15.83 12.89
CA THR A 68 -18.48 14.65 13.73
C THR A 68 -17.38 14.85 14.79
N ALA A 69 -16.34 15.62 14.48
CA ALA A 69 -15.30 15.96 15.45
C ALA A 69 -15.84 16.89 16.56
N VAL A 70 -16.64 17.90 16.18
CA VAL A 70 -17.30 18.80 17.14
C VAL A 70 -18.28 18.03 18.02
N ASP A 71 -19.10 17.14 17.46
CA ASP A 71 -20.03 16.31 18.26
C ASP A 71 -19.27 15.41 19.26
N ASN A 72 -18.14 14.86 18.85
CA ASN A 72 -17.26 14.08 19.73
C ASN A 72 -16.69 14.96 20.85
N ASP A 73 -16.24 16.17 20.54
CA ASP A 73 -15.68 17.08 21.54
C ASP A 73 -16.77 17.63 22.49
N GLU A 74 -17.99 17.89 22.00
CA GLU A 74 -19.14 18.18 22.85
C GLU A 74 -19.48 17.01 23.79
N SER A 75 -19.39 15.77 23.30
CA SER A 75 -19.61 14.58 24.14
C SER A 75 -18.56 14.45 25.24
N LYS A 76 -17.28 14.73 24.94
CA LYS A 76 -16.19 14.78 25.92
C LYS A 76 -16.38 15.92 26.92
N LEU A 77 -16.81 17.10 26.46
CA LEU A 77 -17.12 18.23 27.35
C LEU A 77 -18.26 17.90 28.31
N LYS A 78 -19.31 17.24 27.85
CA LYS A 78 -20.41 16.75 28.71
C LYS A 78 -19.92 15.73 29.73
N GLN A 79 -19.03 14.81 29.35
CA GLN A 79 -18.40 13.86 30.28
C GLN A 79 -17.56 14.58 31.33
N LEU A 80 -16.68 15.51 30.93
CA LEU A 80 -15.86 16.30 31.85
C LEU A 80 -16.70 17.16 32.80
N GLN A 81 -17.82 17.73 32.33
CA GLN A 81 -18.76 18.44 33.20
C GLN A 81 -19.39 17.51 34.24
N GLN A 82 -19.81 16.29 33.84
CA GLN A 82 -20.36 15.31 34.77
C GLN A 82 -19.32 14.84 35.80
N GLU A 83 -18.07 14.64 35.39
CA GLU A 83 -16.95 14.30 36.28
C GLU A 83 -16.64 15.45 37.25
N ALA A 84 -16.60 16.70 36.77
CA ALA A 84 -16.39 17.87 37.60
C ALA A 84 -17.53 18.07 38.62
N GLU A 85 -18.78 17.86 38.22
CA GLU A 85 -19.92 17.87 39.13
C GLU A 85 -19.85 16.74 40.17
N ALA A 86 -19.46 15.54 39.76
CA ALA A 86 -19.29 14.40 40.66
C ALA A 86 -18.19 14.67 41.70
N ALA A 87 -17.04 15.21 41.25
CA ALA A 87 -15.95 15.64 42.13
C ALA A 87 -16.39 16.76 43.08
N ALA A 88 -17.16 17.75 42.61
CA ALA A 88 -17.71 18.81 43.45
C ALA A 88 -18.68 18.26 44.51
N ARG A 89 -19.51 17.26 44.18
CA ARG A 89 -20.39 16.57 45.14
C ARG A 89 -19.58 15.77 46.17
N GLN A 90 -18.51 15.09 45.75
CA GLN A 90 -17.61 14.38 46.67
C GLN A 90 -16.89 15.34 47.62
N ALA A 91 -16.39 16.47 47.12
CA ALA A 91 -15.77 17.51 47.95
C ALA A 91 -16.73 18.11 48.97
N ARG A 92 -18.01 18.33 48.60
CA ARG A 92 -19.05 18.77 49.55
C ARG A 92 -19.30 17.75 50.66
N ARG A 93 -19.42 16.46 50.30
CA ARG A 93 -19.56 15.38 51.30
C ARG A 93 -18.36 15.29 52.23
N ALA A 94 -17.15 15.42 51.70
CA ALA A 94 -15.93 15.44 52.51
C ALA A 94 -15.92 16.63 53.49
N LYS A 95 -16.31 17.82 53.04
CA LYS A 95 -16.42 19.01 53.89
C LYS A 95 -17.51 18.87 54.96
N GLU A 96 -18.64 18.26 54.63
CA GLU A 96 -19.69 17.94 55.60
C GLU A 96 -19.16 16.97 56.68
N THR A 97 -18.44 15.90 56.29
CA THR A 97 -17.83 14.98 57.26
C THR A 97 -16.75 15.65 58.10
N GLU A 98 -15.96 16.55 57.53
CA GLU A 98 -14.96 17.34 58.28
C GLU A 98 -15.66 18.21 59.34
N THR A 99 -16.73 18.93 58.98
CA THR A 99 -17.49 19.73 59.95
C THR A 99 -18.14 18.89 61.05
N GLN A 100 -18.60 17.67 60.73
CA GLN A 100 -19.13 16.73 61.74
C GLN A 100 -18.04 16.26 62.71
N ILE A 101 -16.83 15.98 62.21
CA ILE A 101 -15.69 15.60 63.05
C ILE A 101 -15.26 16.79 63.93
N SER A 102 -15.17 18.00 63.38
CA SER A 102 -14.84 19.19 64.16
C SER A 102 -15.87 19.46 65.28
N GLN A 103 -17.16 19.26 64.99
CA GLN A 103 -18.21 19.36 66.02
C GLN A 103 -18.05 18.28 67.10
N ALA A 104 -17.77 17.02 66.72
CA ALA A 104 -17.53 15.93 67.67
C ALA A 104 -16.29 16.18 68.55
N VAL A 105 -15.21 16.73 67.98
CA VAL A 105 -14.00 17.10 68.73
C VAL A 105 -14.32 18.20 69.75
N SER A 106 -15.01 19.27 69.34
CA SER A 106 -15.40 20.35 70.26
C SER A 106 -16.32 19.87 71.40
N ALA A 107 -17.22 18.91 71.11
CA ALA A 107 -18.06 18.27 72.12
C ALA A 107 -17.21 17.45 73.11
N LEU A 108 -16.26 16.65 72.62
CA LEU A 108 -15.36 15.87 73.47
C LEU A 108 -14.49 16.77 74.36
N GLU A 109 -13.90 17.84 73.80
CA GLU A 109 -13.13 18.82 74.57
C GLU A 109 -13.96 19.45 75.69
N SER A 110 -15.23 19.79 75.42
CA SER A 110 -16.13 20.33 76.44
C SER A 110 -16.42 19.33 77.57
N THR A 111 -16.58 18.03 77.25
CA THR A 111 -16.80 16.98 78.26
C THR A 111 -15.56 16.70 79.09
N VAL A 112 -14.37 16.77 78.49
CA VAL A 112 -13.09 16.63 79.20
C VAL A 112 -12.88 17.81 80.14
N ALA A 113 -13.15 19.04 79.71
CA ALA A 113 -13.08 20.23 80.56
C ALA A 113 -14.12 20.20 81.71
N GLN A 114 -15.30 19.62 81.48
CA GLN A 114 -16.32 19.44 82.53
C GLN A 114 -15.89 18.37 83.56
N ARG A 115 -15.32 17.24 83.11
CA ARG A 115 -14.78 16.21 83.99
C ARG A 115 -13.56 16.69 84.78
N GLY A 116 -12.69 17.49 84.16
CA GLY A 116 -11.56 18.14 84.84
C GLY A 116 -11.99 19.04 86.00
N ARG A 117 -13.06 19.83 85.80
CA ARG A 117 -13.64 20.69 86.87
C ARG A 117 -14.33 19.89 87.98
N ALA A 118 -14.95 18.76 87.66
CA ALA A 118 -15.54 17.88 88.67
C ALA A 118 -14.48 17.23 89.57
N LEU A 119 -13.34 16.83 89.00
CA LEU A 119 -12.23 16.22 89.75
C LEU A 119 -11.48 17.23 90.63
N SER A 120 -11.38 18.49 90.23
CA SER A 120 -10.80 19.54 91.10
C SER A 120 -11.69 19.84 92.31
N GLY A 121 -13.02 19.89 92.13
CA GLY A 121 -13.95 20.10 93.24
C GLY A 121 -13.98 18.93 94.26
N GLN A 122 -13.75 17.69 93.81
CA GLN A 122 -13.63 16.54 94.72
C GLN A 122 -12.34 16.56 95.55
N ARG A 123 -11.27 17.17 95.04
CA ARG A 123 -9.99 17.30 95.77
C ARG A 123 -10.05 18.33 96.89
N GLU A 124 -10.80 19.41 96.71
CA GLU A 124 -10.96 20.46 97.73
C GLU A 124 -11.72 19.94 98.97
N VAL A 125 -12.75 19.10 98.77
CA VAL A 125 -13.52 18.49 99.87
C VAL A 125 -12.68 17.49 100.69
N GLY A 126 -11.71 16.81 100.07
CA GLY A 126 -10.80 15.89 100.76
C GLY A 126 -9.85 16.60 101.74
N VAL A 127 -9.39 17.81 101.39
CA VAL A 127 -8.49 18.62 102.21
C VAL A 127 -9.20 19.16 103.46
N GLU A 128 -10.47 19.58 103.35
CA GLU A 128 -11.26 20.09 104.49
C GLU A 128 -11.55 19.01 105.57
N LEU A 129 -11.60 17.74 105.18
CA LEU A 129 -11.83 16.62 106.10
C LEU A 129 -10.57 16.24 106.89
N GLU A 130 -9.38 16.37 106.29
CA GLU A 130 -8.10 16.16 106.98
C GLU A 130 -7.81 17.23 108.05
N GLU A 131 -8.20 18.48 107.82
CA GLU A 131 -7.98 19.57 108.79
C GLU A 131 -8.86 19.39 110.05
N ARG A 132 -10.12 18.95 109.88
CA ARG A 132 -11.04 18.68 111.01
C ARG A 132 -10.59 17.50 111.89
N ALA A 133 -9.90 16.51 111.33
CA ALA A 133 -9.36 15.39 112.10
C ALA A 133 -8.19 15.83 113.01
N LYS A 134 -7.38 16.79 112.57
CA LYS A 134 -6.23 17.33 113.33
C LYS A 134 -6.66 18.18 114.53
N GLU A 135 -7.81 18.85 114.44
CA GLU A 135 -8.38 19.67 115.54
C GLU A 135 -8.99 18.83 116.68
N LEU A 136 -9.54 17.65 116.37
CA LEU A 136 -10.11 16.75 117.40
C LEU A 136 -9.03 16.04 118.23
N VAL A 137 -7.85 15.79 117.65
CA VAL A 137 -6.72 15.14 118.33
C VAL A 137 -6.02 16.09 119.32
N SER A 138 -5.99 17.40 119.07
CA SER A 138 -5.37 18.39 119.96
C SER A 138 -6.23 18.73 121.18
N MET A 139 -7.56 18.59 121.09
CA MET A 139 -8.51 18.80 122.20
C MET A 139 -8.53 17.66 123.23
N HIS A 140 -7.98 16.48 122.90
CA HIS A 140 -7.97 15.32 123.80
C HIS A 140 -6.70 15.20 124.66
N LEU A 141 -5.64 15.95 124.35
CA LEU A 141 -4.34 15.85 125.04
C LEU A 141 -4.17 16.83 126.22
N SER A 142 -5.16 17.66 126.57
CA SER A 142 -5.01 18.78 127.54
C SER A 142 -5.80 18.66 128.87
N ARG A 143 -6.33 17.48 129.24
CA ARG A 143 -7.02 17.28 130.53
C ARG A 143 -6.50 16.05 131.31
N GLN A 144 -5.46 16.24 132.14
CA GLN A 144 -5.13 15.30 133.22
C GLN A 144 -4.40 15.98 134.40
N ARG A 145 -4.85 15.65 135.63
CA ARG A 145 -4.37 15.97 137.01
C ARG A 145 -4.95 17.28 137.61
N VAL A 146 -5.41 17.39 138.86
CA VAL A 146 -5.03 16.79 140.17
C VAL A 146 -6.27 16.64 141.06
N GLY A 147 -6.27 15.72 142.03
CA GLY A 147 -7.23 15.65 143.14
C GLY A 147 -6.50 15.60 144.48
N ASP A 148 -7.16 16.08 145.53
CA ASP A 148 -6.87 15.82 146.95
C ASP A 148 -8.12 16.23 147.77
N GLU A 149 -8.83 15.25 148.35
CA GLU A 149 -9.65 15.33 149.58
C GLU A 149 -10.29 13.95 149.85
N LEU A 150 -9.41 12.98 150.13
CA LEU A 150 -9.63 11.53 150.05
C LEU A 150 -10.06 10.86 151.37
N ALA A 151 -10.50 11.58 152.39
CA ALA A 151 -10.72 10.97 153.72
C ALA A 151 -12.19 10.65 154.07
N ALA A 152 -13.18 11.25 153.39
CA ALA A 152 -14.62 10.99 153.66
C ALA A 152 -15.33 10.22 152.53
N ALA A 153 -14.74 10.11 151.34
CA ALA A 153 -15.31 9.43 150.17
C ALA A 153 -15.08 7.90 150.13
N GLN A 154 -14.36 7.33 151.11
CA GLN A 154 -13.87 5.95 151.09
C GLN A 154 -15.00 4.89 151.09
N CYS A 155 -16.21 5.22 151.55
CA CYS A 155 -17.39 4.36 151.45
C CYS A 155 -18.17 4.50 150.13
N GLN A 156 -18.00 5.61 149.38
CA GLN A 156 -18.49 5.74 148.00
C GLN A 156 -17.49 5.14 146.98
N LEU A 157 -16.20 5.11 147.34
CA LEU A 157 -15.07 4.67 146.54
C LEU A 157 -15.16 3.21 146.08
N SER A 158 -15.70 2.27 146.87
CA SER A 158 -15.78 0.87 146.43
C SER A 158 -16.81 0.66 145.30
N SER A 159 -17.94 1.37 145.34
CA SER A 159 -18.96 1.31 144.29
C SER A 159 -18.54 2.06 143.02
N THR A 160 -17.87 3.21 143.16
CA THR A 160 -17.32 3.94 142.03
C THR A 160 -16.09 3.28 141.45
N LEU A 161 -15.28 2.57 142.26
CA LEU A 161 -14.11 1.83 141.77
C LEU A 161 -14.52 0.75 140.78
N TRP A 162 -15.52 -0.07 141.08
CA TRP A 162 -16.02 -1.08 140.12
C TRP A 162 -16.57 -0.45 138.85
N VAL A 163 -17.33 0.65 138.95
CA VAL A 163 -17.84 1.37 137.77
C VAL A 163 -16.70 2.03 136.97
N THR A 164 -15.66 2.56 137.63
CA THR A 164 -14.48 3.10 136.95
C THR A 164 -13.59 2.03 136.37
N LEU A 165 -13.53 0.84 136.97
CA LEU A 165 -12.77 -0.30 136.48
C LEU A 165 -13.47 -0.91 135.26
N ASP A 166 -14.80 -1.02 135.27
CA ASP A 166 -15.60 -1.38 134.11
C ASP A 166 -15.49 -0.32 133.01
N ARG A 167 -15.49 0.97 133.36
CA ARG A 167 -15.30 2.06 132.40
C ARG A 167 -13.88 2.09 131.81
N LEU A 168 -12.85 1.79 132.60
CA LEU A 168 -11.47 1.68 132.13
C LEU A 168 -11.28 0.42 131.28
N ASN A 169 -11.87 -0.71 131.66
CA ASN A 169 -11.87 -1.92 130.84
C ASN A 169 -12.61 -1.70 129.51
N GLU A 170 -13.70 -0.94 129.50
CA GLU A 170 -14.40 -0.59 128.26
C GLU A 170 -13.59 0.43 127.44
N GLN A 171 -12.89 1.38 128.06
CA GLN A 171 -11.95 2.27 127.37
C GLN A 171 -10.76 1.51 126.78
N VAL A 172 -10.25 0.50 127.48
CA VAL A 172 -9.18 -0.38 126.96
C VAL A 172 -9.71 -1.22 125.81
N ARG A 173 -10.93 -1.78 125.89
CA ARG A 173 -11.56 -2.51 124.78
C ARG A 173 -11.83 -1.63 123.56
N VAL A 174 -12.26 -0.39 123.77
CA VAL A 174 -12.45 0.58 122.69
C VAL A 174 -11.10 1.00 122.10
N ALA A 175 -10.07 1.17 122.93
CA ALA A 175 -8.72 1.46 122.46
C ALA A 175 -8.11 0.29 121.68
N THR A 176 -8.30 -0.96 122.12
CA THR A 176 -7.86 -2.15 121.36
C THR A 176 -8.62 -2.30 120.06
N ARG A 177 -9.94 -2.07 120.03
CA ARG A 177 -10.72 -2.07 118.78
C ARG A 177 -10.25 -0.97 117.82
N ARG A 178 -10.01 0.25 118.30
CA ARG A 178 -9.46 1.34 117.47
C ARG A 178 -8.05 1.04 116.96
N LEU A 179 -7.27 0.28 117.71
CA LEU A 179 -5.92 -0.12 117.31
C LEU A 179 -5.98 -1.28 116.29
N GLU A 180 -6.95 -2.17 116.38
CA GLU A 180 -7.28 -3.17 115.35
C GLU A 180 -7.80 -2.50 114.07
N GLU A 181 -8.75 -1.57 114.18
CA GLU A 181 -9.25 -0.75 113.05
C GLU A 181 -8.10 0.02 112.37
N ALA A 182 -7.21 0.67 113.13
CA ALA A 182 -6.05 1.36 112.56
C ALA A 182 -5.02 0.42 111.93
N ARG A 183 -4.91 -0.83 112.42
CA ARG A 183 -4.07 -1.87 111.78
C ARG A 183 -4.68 -2.36 110.48
N ASP A 184 -6.00 -2.53 110.44
CA ASP A 184 -6.73 -2.92 109.25
C ASP A 184 -6.70 -1.81 108.19
N GLU A 185 -6.85 -0.55 108.60
CA GLU A 185 -6.65 0.64 107.73
C GLU A 185 -5.21 0.71 107.21
N HIS A 186 -4.20 0.48 108.05
CA HIS A 186 -2.81 0.44 107.60
C HIS A 186 -2.54 -0.71 106.62
N LEU A 187 -3.11 -1.89 106.84
CA LEU A 187 -3.03 -3.01 105.89
C LEU A 187 -3.75 -2.68 104.58
N HIS A 188 -4.89 -1.99 104.63
CA HIS A 188 -5.59 -1.53 103.43
C HIS A 188 -4.76 -0.51 102.65
N VAL A 189 -4.12 0.45 103.32
CA VAL A 189 -3.23 1.44 102.66
C VAL A 189 -2.02 0.76 102.03
N LEU A 190 -1.45 -0.26 102.69
CA LEU A 190 -0.37 -1.05 102.09
C LEU A 190 -0.83 -1.82 100.85
N GLN A 191 -2.03 -2.41 100.87
CA GLN A 191 -2.60 -3.09 99.71
C GLN A 191 -2.89 -2.11 98.55
N GLU A 192 -3.34 -0.89 98.84
CA GLU A 192 -3.51 0.15 97.82
C GLU A 192 -2.17 0.64 97.27
N ALA A 193 -1.14 0.77 98.11
CA ALA A 193 0.21 1.11 97.67
C ALA A 193 0.78 0.02 96.74
N ASP A 194 0.65 -1.25 97.10
CA ASP A 194 1.07 -2.38 96.25
C ASP A 194 0.28 -2.42 94.93
N ALA A 195 -1.03 -2.14 94.97
CA ALA A 195 -1.85 -2.05 93.76
C ALA A 195 -1.45 -0.88 92.86
N MET A 196 -1.09 0.26 93.43
CA MET A 196 -0.59 1.43 92.70
C MET A 196 0.81 1.20 92.13
N GLU A 197 1.69 0.50 92.84
CA GLU A 197 2.99 0.07 92.30
C GLU A 197 2.82 -0.89 91.12
N GLY A 198 1.90 -1.87 91.22
CA GLY A 198 1.54 -2.74 90.11
C GLY A 198 1.01 -1.96 88.89
N ALA A 199 0.07 -1.04 89.11
CA ALA A 199 -0.49 -0.21 88.04
C ALA A 199 0.58 0.71 87.39
N LEU A 200 1.54 1.23 88.16
CA LEU A 200 2.66 2.00 87.62
C LEU A 200 3.62 1.15 86.79
N GLN A 201 3.91 -0.08 87.22
CA GLN A 201 4.75 -1.00 86.45
C GLN A 201 4.09 -1.40 85.12
N ASP A 202 2.79 -1.66 85.13
CA ASP A 202 2.01 -1.92 83.91
C ASP A 202 2.00 -0.71 82.98
N ALA A 203 1.78 0.50 83.50
CA ALA A 203 1.83 1.72 82.71
C ALA A 203 3.23 1.98 82.10
N VAL A 204 4.31 1.66 82.82
CA VAL A 204 5.68 1.74 82.27
C VAL A 204 5.87 0.71 81.16
N ARG A 205 5.37 -0.53 81.33
CA ARG A 205 5.43 -1.57 80.32
C ARG A 205 4.68 -1.15 79.05
N ASP A 206 3.46 -0.65 79.19
CA ASP A 206 2.65 -0.12 78.07
C ASP A 206 3.36 1.03 77.34
N LYS A 207 4.06 1.91 78.07
CA LYS A 207 4.85 2.97 77.46
C LYS A 207 6.01 2.43 76.64
N VAL A 208 6.76 1.45 77.16
CA VAL A 208 7.86 0.80 76.43
C VAL A 208 7.33 0.08 75.18
N GLU A 209 6.21 -0.64 75.29
CA GLU A 209 5.58 -1.31 74.16
C GLU A 209 5.07 -0.31 73.10
N SER A 210 4.49 0.82 73.53
CA SER A 210 4.05 1.88 72.62
C SER A 210 5.21 2.58 71.90
N VAL A 211 6.34 2.80 72.58
CA VAL A 211 7.56 3.36 71.99
C VAL A 211 8.14 2.38 70.97
N HIS A 212 8.21 1.09 71.31
CA HIS A 212 8.69 0.08 70.38
C HIS A 212 7.78 -0.07 69.14
N ALA A 213 6.46 0.05 69.32
CA ALA A 213 5.52 0.09 68.20
C ALA A 213 5.73 1.32 67.30
N LEU A 214 5.99 2.50 67.88
CA LEU A 214 6.31 3.71 67.13
C LEU A 214 7.66 3.60 66.39
N GLU A 215 8.67 2.99 66.99
CA GLU A 215 9.96 2.72 66.34
C GLU A 215 9.78 1.78 65.14
N LEU A 216 8.95 0.74 65.28
CA LEU A 216 8.64 -0.18 64.18
C LEU A 216 7.92 0.55 63.03
N VAL A 217 6.94 1.41 63.36
CA VAL A 217 6.24 2.23 62.36
C VAL A 217 7.21 3.17 61.66
N TYR A 218 8.12 3.83 62.39
CA TYR A 218 9.15 4.70 61.80
C TYR A 218 10.10 3.94 60.85
N LEU A 219 10.50 2.72 61.22
CA LEU A 219 11.30 1.85 60.36
C LEU A 219 10.52 1.44 59.09
N GLN A 220 9.24 1.13 59.21
CA GLN A 220 8.39 0.81 58.07
C GLN A 220 8.17 2.02 57.15
N THR A 221 7.92 3.21 57.70
CA THR A 221 7.75 4.44 56.89
C THR A 221 9.04 4.82 56.18
N SER A 222 10.20 4.72 56.84
CA SER A 222 11.49 4.99 56.19
C SER A 222 11.83 3.97 55.08
N GLN A 223 11.45 2.70 55.24
CA GLN A 223 11.56 1.70 54.17
C GLN A 223 10.65 2.01 52.99
N LEU A 224 9.41 2.43 53.24
CA LEU A 224 8.47 2.85 52.19
C LEU A 224 8.99 4.09 51.45
N ASP A 225 9.52 5.09 52.16
CA ASP A 225 10.11 6.29 51.54
C ASP A 225 11.30 5.93 50.64
N ALA A 226 12.17 5.01 51.08
CA ALA A 226 13.27 4.50 50.27
C ALA A 226 12.77 3.76 49.01
N GLN A 227 11.70 2.97 49.12
CA GLN A 227 11.07 2.29 47.99
C GLN A 227 10.39 3.27 47.03
N VAL A 228 9.71 4.30 47.54
CA VAL A 228 9.10 5.37 46.73
C VAL A 228 10.18 6.13 45.95
N GLN A 229 11.32 6.45 46.58
CA GLN A 229 12.44 7.07 45.89
C GLN A 229 13.06 6.16 44.80
N ALA A 230 13.19 4.85 45.08
CA ALA A 230 13.66 3.89 44.08
C ALA A 230 12.68 3.76 42.90
N ASN A 231 11.38 3.69 43.17
CA ASN A 231 10.34 3.64 42.16
C ASN A 231 10.27 4.93 41.33
N ALA A 232 10.47 6.10 41.95
CA ALA A 232 10.56 7.37 41.23
C ALA A 232 11.74 7.39 40.24
N LYS A 233 12.92 6.89 40.63
CA LYS A 233 14.08 6.75 39.74
C LYS A 233 13.83 5.77 38.59
N ILE A 234 13.13 4.66 38.85
CA ILE A 234 12.75 3.70 37.80
C ILE A 234 11.75 4.36 36.83
N MET A 235 10.75 5.09 37.32
CA MET A 235 9.82 5.81 36.45
C MET A 235 10.51 6.89 35.62
N GLU A 236 11.49 7.60 36.18
CA GLU A 236 12.26 8.61 35.45
C GLU A 236 13.03 7.98 34.27
N THR A 237 13.71 6.86 34.49
CA THR A 237 14.39 6.13 33.41
C THR A 237 13.41 5.55 32.37
N CYS A 238 12.22 5.09 32.79
CA CYS A 238 11.16 4.70 31.86
C CYS A 238 10.63 5.88 31.03
N LEU A 239 10.49 7.07 31.61
CA LEU A 239 10.08 8.29 30.89
C LEU A 239 11.14 8.73 29.89
N GLU A 240 12.43 8.64 30.25
CA GLU A 240 13.53 8.90 29.32
C GLU A 240 13.51 7.92 28.14
N ALA A 241 13.36 6.62 28.41
CA ALA A 241 13.25 5.60 27.35
C ALA A 241 12.00 5.79 26.47
N ALA A 242 10.88 6.25 27.04
CA ALA A 242 9.67 6.60 26.29
C ALA A 242 9.91 7.79 25.36
N ARG A 243 10.57 8.85 25.84
CA ARG A 243 10.96 10.02 25.04
C ARG A 243 11.93 9.65 23.91
N GLU A 244 12.88 8.76 24.16
CA GLU A 244 13.77 8.25 23.10
C GLU A 244 13.01 7.44 22.04
N LYS A 245 12.06 6.59 22.44
CA LYS A 245 11.19 5.88 21.51
C LYS A 245 10.32 6.83 20.69
N GLU A 246 9.79 7.90 21.29
CA GLU A 246 9.05 8.95 20.57
C GLU A 246 9.93 9.67 19.55
N LYS A 247 11.17 10.03 19.92
CA LYS A 247 12.14 10.61 18.98
C LYS A 247 12.42 9.67 17.80
N LEU A 248 12.70 8.39 18.07
CA LEU A 248 12.91 7.37 17.04
C LEU A 248 11.67 7.17 16.15
N ARG A 249 10.47 7.18 16.72
CA ARG A 249 9.21 7.15 15.95
C ARG A 249 9.06 8.39 15.06
N GLY A 250 9.41 9.57 15.56
CA GLY A 250 9.43 10.81 14.79
C GLY A 250 10.43 10.77 13.63
N GLU A 251 11.64 10.25 13.86
CA GLU A 251 12.67 10.04 12.83
C GLU A 251 12.22 9.01 11.78
N LEU A 252 11.59 7.90 12.21
CA LEU A 252 11.02 6.91 11.30
C LEU A 252 9.86 7.48 10.47
N GLN A 253 8.97 8.28 11.08
CA GLN A 253 7.92 8.98 10.33
C GLN A 253 8.51 9.96 9.32
N ALA A 254 9.54 10.73 9.72
CA ALA A 254 10.20 11.68 8.82
C ALA A 254 10.95 10.99 7.66
N THR A 255 11.53 9.82 7.89
CA THR A 255 12.16 9.03 6.81
C THR A 255 11.10 8.41 5.90
N LEU A 256 9.97 7.95 6.42
CA LEU A 256 8.86 7.41 5.64
C LEU A 256 8.23 8.50 4.76
N THR A 257 7.98 9.70 5.28
CA THR A 257 7.47 10.82 4.48
C THR A 257 8.45 11.24 3.39
N ARG A 258 9.76 11.31 3.69
CA ARG A 258 10.80 11.56 2.67
C ARG A 258 10.79 10.49 1.57
N LEU A 259 10.71 9.21 1.93
CA LEU A 259 10.66 8.12 0.94
C LEU A 259 9.38 8.17 0.08
N LEU A 260 8.23 8.52 0.67
CA LEU A 260 6.99 8.73 -0.08
C LEU A 260 7.10 9.91 -1.05
N GLU A 261 7.70 11.02 -0.62
CA GLU A 261 7.96 12.17 -1.50
C GLU A 261 8.93 11.83 -2.63
N ASP A 262 10.00 11.10 -2.33
CA ASP A 262 10.96 10.65 -3.35
C ASP A 262 10.33 9.66 -4.33
N ASN A 263 9.46 8.75 -3.86
CA ASN A 263 8.71 7.85 -4.73
C ASN A 263 7.74 8.64 -5.65
N LYS A 264 7.05 9.66 -5.11
CA LYS A 264 6.22 10.58 -5.92
C LYS A 264 7.07 11.31 -6.97
N ARG A 265 8.25 11.82 -6.60
CA ARG A 265 9.20 12.45 -7.55
C ARG A 265 9.67 11.48 -8.63
N GLN A 266 9.98 10.24 -8.26
CA GLN A 266 10.36 9.19 -9.20
C GLN A 266 9.20 8.81 -10.15
N ALA A 267 7.98 8.71 -9.64
CA ALA A 267 6.79 8.46 -10.45
C ALA A 267 6.58 9.59 -11.49
N LEU A 268 6.64 10.86 -11.06
CA LEU A 268 6.58 12.00 -11.96
C LEU A 268 7.72 11.98 -13.00
N ALA A 269 8.94 11.63 -12.60
CA ALA A 269 10.06 11.49 -13.54
C ALA A 269 9.85 10.34 -14.54
N ARG A 270 9.22 9.23 -14.14
CA ARG A 270 8.82 8.14 -15.05
C ARG A 270 7.72 8.62 -16.01
N ASP A 271 6.76 9.39 -15.55
CA ASP A 271 5.69 9.94 -16.39
C ASP A 271 6.23 10.96 -17.40
N PHE A 272 7.16 11.84 -17.00
CA PHE A 272 7.86 12.72 -17.94
C PHE A 272 8.65 11.94 -18.99
N LYS A 273 9.32 10.84 -18.60
CA LYS A 273 10.00 9.95 -19.55
C LYS A 273 9.01 9.27 -20.49
N ARG A 274 7.88 8.76 -20.01
CA ARG A 274 6.79 8.19 -20.83
C ARG A 274 6.26 9.20 -21.83
N GLN A 275 5.90 10.40 -21.37
CA GLN A 275 5.45 11.49 -22.25
C GLN A 275 6.51 11.86 -23.30
N ARG A 276 7.79 11.85 -22.92
CA ARG A 276 8.89 12.08 -23.87
C ARG A 276 8.96 10.98 -24.92
N TYR A 277 8.85 9.70 -24.53
CA TYR A 277 8.82 8.58 -25.47
C TYR A 277 7.59 8.64 -26.37
N ASP A 278 6.41 8.99 -25.83
CA ASP A 278 5.20 9.16 -26.63
C ASP A 278 5.37 10.26 -27.67
N ARG A 279 6.00 11.38 -27.32
CA ARG A 279 6.35 12.46 -28.26
C ARG A 279 7.34 11.97 -29.33
N GLN A 280 8.34 11.18 -28.96
CA GLN A 280 9.29 10.60 -29.91
C GLN A 280 8.62 9.60 -30.86
N VAL A 281 7.74 8.74 -30.35
CA VAL A 281 6.95 7.81 -31.17
C VAL A 281 6.02 8.58 -32.11
N GLN A 282 5.35 9.63 -31.65
CA GLN A 282 4.54 10.50 -32.51
C GLN A 282 5.39 11.22 -33.57
N ALA A 283 6.60 11.68 -33.23
CA ALA A 283 7.52 12.29 -34.18
C ALA A 283 7.99 11.26 -35.23
N LEU A 284 8.31 10.03 -34.82
CA LEU A 284 8.66 8.94 -35.74
C LEU A 284 7.48 8.51 -36.61
N GLN A 285 6.26 8.48 -36.08
CA GLN A 285 5.05 8.22 -36.86
C GLN A 285 4.80 9.32 -37.90
N LYS A 286 5.00 10.60 -37.54
CA LYS A 286 4.93 11.73 -38.47
C LYS A 286 6.04 11.67 -39.51
N ALA A 287 7.27 11.33 -39.13
CA ALA A 287 8.38 11.16 -40.05
C ALA A 287 8.16 9.97 -41.01
N ALA A 288 7.62 8.85 -40.52
CA ALA A 288 7.27 7.71 -41.35
C ALA A 288 6.09 8.01 -42.30
N ALA A 289 5.11 8.80 -41.85
CA ALA A 289 4.04 9.29 -42.73
C ALA A 289 4.60 10.23 -43.80
N ALA A 290 5.48 11.16 -43.43
CA ALA A 290 6.17 12.05 -44.36
C ALA A 290 7.05 11.27 -45.35
N LEU A 291 7.75 10.21 -44.92
CA LEU A 291 8.51 9.33 -45.81
C LEU A 291 7.62 8.57 -46.80
N ARG A 292 6.43 8.13 -46.38
CA ARG A 292 5.45 7.51 -47.30
C ARG A 292 4.87 8.53 -48.29
N GLU A 293 4.63 9.76 -47.85
CA GLU A 293 4.24 10.86 -48.73
C GLU A 293 5.37 11.25 -49.68
N ASP A 294 6.63 11.23 -49.23
CA ASP A 294 7.82 11.46 -50.04
C ASP A 294 8.02 10.33 -51.06
N GLU A 295 7.81 9.06 -50.71
CA GLU A 295 7.84 7.93 -51.65
C GLU A 295 6.74 8.08 -52.72
N ALA A 296 5.52 8.42 -52.31
CA ALA A 296 4.43 8.71 -53.23
C ALA A 296 4.77 9.91 -54.14
N SER A 297 5.34 10.98 -53.58
CA SER A 297 5.78 12.15 -54.34
C SER A 297 6.93 11.80 -55.29
N SER A 298 7.88 10.95 -54.90
CA SER A 298 9.01 10.52 -55.73
C SER A 298 8.58 9.68 -56.93
N THR A 299 7.52 8.88 -56.77
CA THR A 299 6.92 8.16 -57.91
C THR A 299 6.15 9.11 -58.84
N SER A 300 5.60 10.20 -58.29
CA SER A 300 4.99 11.27 -59.10
C SER A 300 6.04 12.14 -59.80
N THR A 301 7.19 12.42 -59.16
CA THR A 301 8.30 13.17 -59.77
C THR A 301 9.00 12.36 -60.84
N LYS A 302 9.19 11.04 -60.67
CA LYS A 302 9.73 10.18 -61.75
C LYS A 302 8.81 10.14 -62.98
N ARG A 303 7.48 10.19 -62.77
CA ARG A 303 6.51 10.31 -63.87
C ARG A 303 6.54 11.70 -64.51
N SER A 304 6.73 12.77 -63.73
CA SER A 304 6.88 14.12 -64.28
C SER A 304 8.23 14.32 -64.97
N GLU A 305 9.32 13.75 -64.46
CA GLU A 305 10.65 13.73 -65.08
C GLU A 305 10.62 12.98 -66.42
N GLN A 306 9.91 11.85 -66.52
CA GLN A 306 9.69 11.17 -67.81
C GLN A 306 8.86 12.02 -68.78
N ALA A 307 7.85 12.75 -68.29
CA ALA A 307 7.09 13.69 -69.11
C ALA A 307 7.93 14.90 -69.55
N GLU A 308 8.80 15.43 -68.68
CA GLU A 308 9.74 16.51 -68.97
C GLU A 308 10.81 16.06 -69.98
N VAL A 309 11.35 14.84 -69.87
CA VAL A 309 12.29 14.29 -70.87
C VAL A 309 11.61 14.18 -72.24
N GLN A 310 10.34 13.75 -72.28
CA GLN A 310 9.58 13.71 -73.52
C GLN A 310 9.32 15.13 -74.07
N GLN A 311 9.00 16.08 -73.20
CA GLN A 311 8.74 17.48 -73.58
C GLN A 311 10.02 18.18 -74.08
N LEU A 312 11.15 18.00 -73.41
CA LEU A 312 12.48 18.48 -73.82
C LEU A 312 12.91 17.85 -75.15
N SER A 313 12.60 16.56 -75.37
CA SER A 313 12.85 15.91 -76.66
C SER A 313 12.00 16.50 -77.79
N HIS A 314 10.77 16.93 -77.48
CA HIS A 314 9.89 17.59 -78.44
C HIS A 314 10.38 19.01 -78.76
N GLN A 315 10.76 19.77 -77.73
CA GLN A 315 11.34 21.11 -77.88
C GLN A 315 12.68 21.11 -78.63
N ARG A 316 13.52 20.09 -78.44
CA ARG A 316 14.74 19.93 -79.27
C ARG A 316 14.40 19.79 -80.75
N ARG A 317 13.39 18.98 -81.09
CA ARG A 317 12.92 18.83 -82.48
C ARG A 317 12.32 20.13 -83.02
N GLU A 318 11.62 20.90 -82.19
CA GLU A 318 11.09 22.22 -82.57
C GLU A 318 12.21 23.23 -82.81
N LEU A 319 13.26 23.25 -81.97
CA LEU A 319 14.44 24.09 -82.17
C LEU A 319 15.23 23.69 -83.43
N GLU A 320 15.40 22.40 -83.69
CA GLU A 320 16.00 21.90 -84.94
C GLU A 320 15.20 22.37 -86.16
N HIS A 321 13.87 22.33 -86.10
CA HIS A 321 13.01 22.84 -87.16
C HIS A 321 13.09 24.36 -87.33
N ILE A 322 13.23 25.13 -86.24
CA ILE A 322 13.46 26.58 -86.31
C ILE A 322 14.82 26.90 -86.95
N ILE A 323 15.87 26.14 -86.63
CA ILE A 323 17.20 26.28 -87.24
C ILE A 323 17.11 26.03 -88.75
N LEU A 324 16.45 24.95 -89.17
CA LEU A 324 16.22 24.63 -90.58
C LEU A 324 15.45 25.76 -91.31
N LEU A 325 14.39 26.29 -90.71
CA LEU A 325 13.66 27.44 -91.27
C LEU A 325 14.53 28.71 -91.38
N CYS A 326 15.46 28.92 -90.45
CA CYS A 326 16.40 30.03 -90.52
C CYS A 326 17.45 29.83 -91.62
N GLU A 327 17.90 28.60 -91.84
CA GLU A 327 18.80 28.23 -92.92
C GLU A 327 18.11 28.36 -94.29
N GLU A 328 16.87 27.88 -94.43
CA GLU A 328 16.03 28.09 -95.63
C GLU A 328 15.81 29.58 -95.91
N LYS A 329 15.61 30.41 -94.88
CA LYS A 329 15.51 31.87 -95.03
C LYS A 329 16.81 32.47 -95.55
N ARG A 330 17.97 32.04 -95.03
CA ARG A 330 19.29 32.50 -95.53
C ARG A 330 19.51 32.10 -96.97
N GLN A 331 19.15 30.87 -97.34
CA GLN A 331 19.23 30.36 -98.71
C GLN A 331 18.30 31.13 -99.66
N PHE A 332 17.07 31.43 -99.23
CA PHE A 332 16.12 32.22 -100.02
C PHE A 332 16.59 33.66 -100.20
N LEU A 333 17.13 34.30 -99.16
CA LEU A 333 17.70 35.65 -99.26
C LEU A 333 18.90 35.67 -100.23
N ALA A 334 19.76 34.65 -100.18
CA ALA A 334 20.87 34.50 -101.12
C ALA A 334 20.39 34.31 -102.58
N LEU A 335 19.34 33.50 -102.80
CA LEU A 335 18.71 33.32 -104.12
C LEU A 335 18.09 34.62 -104.65
N GLN A 336 17.43 35.40 -103.79
CA GLN A 336 16.85 36.68 -104.17
C GLN A 336 17.92 37.74 -104.46
N GLN A 337 19.01 37.77 -103.69
CA GLN A 337 20.16 38.62 -103.96
C GLN A 337 20.81 38.26 -105.30
N ALA A 338 21.13 36.99 -105.54
CA ALA A 338 21.69 36.54 -106.81
C ALA A 338 20.77 36.85 -108.01
N ARG A 339 19.44 36.76 -107.83
CA ARG A 339 18.48 37.12 -108.88
C ARG A 339 18.38 38.62 -109.10
N ARG A 340 18.45 39.42 -108.03
CA ARG A 340 18.54 40.88 -108.12
C ARG A 340 19.81 41.28 -108.85
N ASP A 341 20.94 40.67 -108.52
CA ASP A 341 22.22 40.91 -109.20
C ASP A 341 22.12 40.54 -110.68
N ALA A 342 21.51 39.40 -111.03
CA ALA A 342 21.25 39.01 -112.42
C ALA A 342 20.30 39.97 -113.16
N LEU A 343 19.29 40.53 -112.48
CA LEU A 343 18.39 41.54 -113.06
C LEU A 343 19.07 42.91 -113.21
N GLU A 344 19.93 43.29 -112.27
CA GLU A 344 20.78 44.49 -112.37
C GLU A 344 21.82 44.33 -113.49
N GLU A 345 22.41 43.15 -113.65
CA GLU A 345 23.27 42.79 -114.79
C GLU A 345 22.50 42.81 -116.11
N ALA A 346 21.31 42.21 -116.19
CA ALA A 346 20.47 42.25 -117.39
C ALA A 346 20.03 43.68 -117.73
N ARG A 347 19.74 44.52 -116.72
CA ARG A 347 19.46 45.95 -116.88
C ARG A 347 20.68 46.70 -117.39
N ALA A 348 21.87 46.42 -116.84
CA ALA A 348 23.13 46.99 -117.31
C ALA A 348 23.47 46.54 -118.75
N GLN A 349 23.16 45.30 -119.12
CA GLN A 349 23.31 44.77 -120.48
C GLN A 349 22.32 45.44 -121.45
N MET A 350 21.06 45.63 -121.06
CA MET A 350 20.07 46.38 -121.85
C MET A 350 20.45 47.87 -121.99
N GLN A 351 21.11 48.47 -121.00
CA GLN A 351 21.63 49.84 -121.10
C GLN A 351 22.88 49.94 -121.97
N ARG A 352 23.73 48.89 -122.01
CA ARG A 352 24.90 48.80 -122.90
C ARG A 352 24.52 48.46 -124.35
N GLN A 353 23.44 47.72 -124.57
CA GLN A 353 22.88 47.40 -125.89
C GLN A 353 21.88 48.46 -126.35
N GLY A 354 22.33 49.70 -126.47
CA GLY A 354 21.53 50.81 -126.98
C GLY A 354 21.33 50.80 -128.50
N SER A 355 20.65 49.80 -129.06
CA SER A 355 19.79 49.91 -130.27
C SER A 355 19.33 48.52 -130.75
N THR A 356 18.24 47.99 -130.19
CA THR A 356 17.10 47.30 -130.85
C THR A 356 16.34 46.45 -129.83
N GLY A 357 15.02 46.63 -129.77
CA GLY A 357 14.11 45.80 -128.98
C GLY A 357 13.80 46.31 -127.57
N LYS A 358 12.89 47.28 -127.45
CA LYS A 358 12.19 47.51 -126.18
C LYS A 358 11.33 46.27 -125.89
N PRO A 359 11.41 45.64 -124.69
CA PRO A 359 10.52 44.55 -124.35
C PRO A 359 9.05 45.04 -124.29
N PRO A 360 8.07 44.19 -124.66
CA PRO A 360 6.67 44.58 -124.71
C PRO A 360 6.15 44.99 -123.32
N PRO A 361 5.40 46.09 -123.18
CA PRO A 361 4.96 46.64 -121.90
C PRO A 361 4.07 45.67 -121.07
N ALA A 362 3.43 44.70 -121.72
CA ALA A 362 2.69 43.63 -121.05
C ALA A 362 3.60 42.66 -120.27
N ALA A 363 4.79 42.34 -120.80
CA ALA A 363 5.74 41.46 -120.11
C ALA A 363 6.34 42.13 -118.86
N LEU A 364 6.57 43.44 -118.92
CA LEU A 364 7.03 44.22 -117.77
C LEU A 364 5.94 44.33 -116.68
N ARG A 365 4.67 44.52 -117.06
CA ARG A 365 3.56 44.53 -116.09
C ARG A 365 3.38 43.18 -115.42
N ASN A 366 3.46 42.08 -116.17
CA ASN A 366 3.38 40.73 -115.61
C ASN A 366 4.56 40.47 -114.66
N MET A 367 5.77 40.90 -115.03
CA MET A 367 6.94 40.79 -114.16
C MET A 367 6.80 41.61 -112.86
N ILE A 368 6.23 42.82 -112.92
CA ILE A 368 5.97 43.64 -111.73
C ILE A 368 4.92 42.99 -110.82
N VAL A 369 3.85 42.43 -111.39
CA VAL A 369 2.80 41.73 -110.63
C VAL A 369 3.34 40.45 -109.99
N ASP A 370 4.17 39.69 -110.70
CA ASP A 370 4.83 38.50 -110.17
C ASP A 370 5.82 38.85 -109.05
N LEU A 371 6.54 39.97 -109.17
CA LEU A 371 7.44 40.46 -108.12
C LEU A 371 6.67 40.93 -106.89
N MET A 372 5.58 41.69 -107.06
CA MET A 372 4.71 42.11 -105.96
C MET A 372 4.07 40.92 -105.23
N ARG A 373 3.63 39.90 -105.98
CA ARG A 373 3.06 38.68 -105.40
C ARG A 373 4.12 37.88 -104.63
N GLN A 374 5.36 37.87 -105.11
CA GLN A 374 6.48 37.22 -104.43
C GLN A 374 6.94 37.99 -103.19
N GLU A 375 6.87 39.32 -103.20
CA GLU A 375 7.14 40.18 -102.05
C GLU A 375 6.12 39.94 -100.92
N ALA A 376 4.82 39.95 -101.22
CA ALA A 376 3.77 39.64 -100.25
C ALA A 376 3.92 38.23 -99.66
N LEU A 377 4.31 37.23 -100.46
CA LEU A 377 4.58 35.87 -99.97
C LEU A 377 5.84 35.80 -99.08
N ALA A 378 6.81 36.69 -99.27
CA ALA A 378 8.00 36.77 -98.44
C ALA A 378 7.71 37.45 -97.10
N GLU A 379 6.90 38.51 -97.09
CA GLU A 379 6.44 39.21 -95.88
C GLU A 379 5.63 38.28 -94.97
N ASP A 380 4.64 37.58 -95.53
CA ASP A 380 3.82 36.58 -94.83
C ASP A 380 4.67 35.49 -94.16
N ARG A 381 5.76 35.06 -94.82
CA ARG A 381 6.68 34.05 -94.30
C ARG A 381 7.57 34.62 -93.19
N ILE A 382 8.02 35.87 -93.32
CA ILE A 382 8.78 36.54 -92.26
C ILE A 382 7.93 36.72 -91.01
N GLU A 383 6.67 37.11 -91.14
CA GLU A 383 5.75 37.27 -90.00
C GLU A 383 5.52 35.95 -89.26
N ARG A 384 5.30 34.84 -90.00
CA ARG A 384 5.18 33.50 -89.39
C ARG A 384 6.45 33.06 -88.67
N THR A 385 7.63 33.36 -89.20
CA THR A 385 8.89 33.05 -88.51
C THR A 385 9.10 33.89 -87.26
N ARG A 386 8.69 35.17 -87.27
CA ARG A 386 8.76 36.05 -86.10
C ARG A 386 7.80 35.60 -85.00
N ALA A 387 6.57 35.20 -85.34
CA ALA A 387 5.59 34.67 -84.39
C ALA A 387 6.09 33.39 -83.70
N LYS A 388 6.66 32.44 -84.47
CA LYS A 388 7.26 31.22 -83.92
C LYS A 388 8.47 31.50 -83.02
N LEU A 389 9.28 32.50 -83.37
CA LEU A 389 10.41 32.92 -82.54
C LEU A 389 9.94 33.55 -81.21
N THR A 390 8.90 34.39 -81.24
CA THR A 390 8.35 34.98 -80.02
C THR A 390 7.73 33.94 -79.10
N ASP A 391 7.04 32.94 -79.65
CA ASP A 391 6.49 31.83 -78.87
C ASP A 391 7.61 31.01 -78.21
N ALA A 392 8.70 30.72 -78.94
CA ALA A 392 9.85 30.02 -78.40
C ALA A 392 10.59 30.80 -77.28
N ILE A 393 10.66 32.13 -77.38
CA ILE A 393 11.24 32.97 -76.32
C ILE A 393 10.35 32.95 -75.07
N GLN A 394 9.02 32.96 -75.24
CA GLN A 394 8.08 32.90 -74.12
C GLN A 394 8.13 31.56 -73.38
N THR A 395 8.25 30.44 -74.10
CA THR A 395 8.41 29.11 -73.48
C THR A 395 9.72 29.02 -72.70
N PHE A 396 10.82 29.54 -73.25
CA PHE A 396 12.13 29.56 -72.58
C PHE A 396 12.11 30.39 -71.28
N MET A 397 11.46 31.56 -71.29
CA MET A 397 11.30 32.36 -70.08
C MET A 397 10.43 31.69 -69.01
N ALA A 398 9.39 30.96 -69.41
CA ALA A 398 8.55 30.22 -68.48
C ALA A 398 9.31 29.07 -67.81
N GLU A 399 10.22 28.41 -68.53
CA GLU A 399 11.09 27.36 -67.97
C GLU A 399 12.17 27.92 -67.05
N GLY A 400 12.75 29.08 -67.36
CA GLY A 400 13.68 29.78 -66.46
C GLY A 400 13.05 30.01 -65.06
N ARG A 401 11.79 30.46 -65.02
CA ARG A 401 11.05 30.65 -63.76
C ARG A 401 10.77 29.34 -63.00
N LYS A 402 10.55 28.24 -63.72
CA LYS A 402 10.39 26.91 -63.10
C LYS A 402 11.71 26.43 -62.49
N GLY A 403 12.83 26.66 -63.18
CA GLY A 403 14.17 26.34 -62.66
C GLY A 403 14.50 27.08 -61.36
N GLU A 404 14.14 28.35 -61.25
CA GLU A 404 14.30 29.14 -60.02
C GLU A 404 13.47 28.57 -58.84
N GLN A 405 12.25 28.11 -59.10
CA GLN A 405 11.39 27.50 -58.08
C GLN A 405 11.96 26.16 -57.56
N VAL A 406 12.53 25.34 -58.46
CA VAL A 406 13.20 24.09 -58.09
C VAL A 406 14.45 24.37 -57.25
N ASN A 407 15.26 25.35 -57.64
CA ASN A 407 16.44 25.75 -56.87
C ASN A 407 16.07 26.26 -55.46
N ALA A 408 14.99 27.03 -55.31
CA ALA A 408 14.49 27.45 -54.01
C ALA A 408 14.08 26.24 -53.14
N ALA A 409 13.34 25.28 -53.70
CA ALA A 409 12.91 24.08 -52.99
C ALA A 409 14.09 23.16 -52.57
N VAL A 410 15.13 23.05 -53.40
CA VAL A 410 16.38 22.35 -53.05
C VAL A 410 17.11 23.05 -51.90
N GLY A 411 17.15 24.39 -51.92
CA GLY A 411 17.70 25.19 -50.83
C GLY A 411 16.99 24.97 -49.49
N ASP A 412 15.67 24.89 -49.50
CA ASP A 412 14.88 24.65 -48.28
C ASP A 412 15.06 23.21 -47.75
N ARG A 413 15.17 22.22 -48.63
CA ARG A 413 15.48 20.82 -48.25
C ARG A 413 16.88 20.66 -47.66
N MET A 414 17.89 21.36 -48.19
CA MET A 414 19.24 21.39 -47.61
C MET A 414 19.24 21.95 -46.18
N LYS A 415 18.49 23.04 -45.93
CA LYS A 415 18.34 23.60 -44.58
C LYS A 415 17.67 22.61 -43.62
N ALA A 416 16.59 21.96 -44.05
CA ALA A 416 15.90 20.93 -43.25
C ALA A 416 16.83 19.76 -42.90
N LYS A 417 17.67 19.31 -43.85
CA LYS A 417 18.66 18.26 -43.61
C LYS A 417 19.70 18.67 -42.57
N SER A 418 20.20 19.91 -42.64
CA SER A 418 21.17 20.41 -41.65
C SER A 418 20.58 20.49 -40.22
N ALA A 419 19.28 20.78 -40.09
CA ALA A 419 18.59 20.79 -38.80
C ALA A 419 18.39 19.37 -38.22
N LEU A 420 18.13 18.37 -39.06
CA LEU A 420 18.02 16.98 -38.60
C LEU A 420 19.35 16.42 -38.10
N ILE A 421 20.46 16.79 -38.74
CA ILE A 421 21.80 16.36 -38.31
C ILE A 421 22.12 16.92 -36.92
N SER A 422 21.82 18.19 -36.65
CA SER A 422 22.08 18.79 -35.33
C SER A 422 21.18 18.22 -34.23
N GLU A 423 19.92 17.87 -34.52
CA GLU A 423 19.04 17.15 -33.57
C GLU A 423 19.55 15.74 -33.26
N GLN A 424 20.11 15.05 -34.25
CA GLN A 424 20.67 13.71 -34.05
C GLN A 424 21.93 13.76 -33.17
N GLU A 425 22.86 14.68 -33.43
CA GLU A 425 24.05 14.89 -32.58
C GLU A 425 23.67 15.23 -31.12
N ALA A 426 22.64 16.06 -30.91
CA ALA A 426 22.13 16.36 -29.57
C ALA A 426 21.52 15.13 -28.88
N SER A 427 20.87 14.25 -29.63
CA SER A 427 20.29 13.00 -29.11
C SER A 427 21.38 11.99 -28.70
N GLU A 428 22.46 11.89 -29.48
CA GLU A 428 23.60 11.02 -29.20
C GLU A 428 24.36 11.46 -27.96
N GLY A 429 24.56 12.77 -27.77
CA GLY A 429 25.13 13.33 -26.54
C GLY A 429 24.32 13.00 -25.28
N GLN A 430 22.99 12.97 -25.37
CA GLN A 430 22.13 12.58 -24.24
C GLN A 430 22.19 11.08 -23.93
N VAL A 431 22.33 10.24 -24.95
CA VAL A 431 22.51 8.79 -24.78
C VAL A 431 23.84 8.49 -24.08
N GLN A 432 24.91 9.22 -24.43
CA GLN A 432 26.22 9.09 -23.76
C GLN A 432 26.13 9.46 -22.26
N LEU A 433 25.48 10.58 -21.91
CA LEU A 433 25.26 10.97 -20.51
C LEU A 433 24.43 9.93 -19.72
N LEU A 434 23.46 9.28 -20.35
CA LEU A 434 22.68 8.21 -19.70
C LEU A 434 23.53 6.95 -19.47
N LYS A 435 24.39 6.58 -20.42
CA LYS A 435 25.33 5.45 -20.24
C LYS A 435 26.29 5.70 -19.08
N GLU A 436 26.82 6.92 -18.93
CA GLU A 436 27.67 7.29 -17.80
C GLU A 436 26.94 7.27 -16.45
N ARG A 437 25.64 7.61 -16.44
CA ARG A 437 24.83 7.51 -15.20
C ARG A 437 24.55 6.07 -14.83
N CYS A 438 24.26 5.20 -15.80
CA CYS A 438 24.09 3.77 -15.55
C CYS A 438 25.36 3.14 -15.01
N SER A 439 26.53 3.45 -15.59
CA SER A 439 27.81 2.91 -15.09
C SER A 439 28.13 3.35 -13.65
N LYS A 440 27.81 4.60 -13.28
CA LYS A 440 27.94 5.08 -11.89
C LYS A 440 26.99 4.36 -10.92
N LEU A 441 25.76 4.07 -11.35
CA LEU A 441 24.80 3.31 -10.53
C LEU A 441 25.22 1.85 -10.36
N ASP A 442 25.74 1.23 -11.42
CA ASP A 442 26.26 -0.14 -11.36
C ASP A 442 27.46 -0.23 -10.41
N ALA A 443 28.37 0.75 -10.43
CA ALA A 443 29.48 0.83 -9.47
C ALA A 443 29.00 0.99 -8.01
N ALA A 444 27.99 1.83 -7.75
CA ALA A 444 27.42 1.97 -6.41
C ALA A 444 26.70 0.69 -5.94
N LEU A 445 26.07 -0.05 -6.86
CA LEU A 445 25.42 -1.32 -6.56
C LEU A 445 26.44 -2.42 -6.28
N THR A 446 27.56 -2.47 -7.00
CA THR A 446 28.62 -3.44 -6.71
C THR A 446 29.28 -3.15 -5.36
N GLU A 447 29.56 -1.90 -5.01
CA GLU A 447 30.06 -1.53 -3.68
C GLU A 447 29.11 -1.97 -2.56
N ARG A 448 27.80 -1.72 -2.69
CA ARG A 448 26.80 -2.17 -1.70
C ARG A 448 26.69 -3.68 -1.62
N ARG A 449 26.82 -4.40 -2.74
CA ARG A 449 26.85 -5.87 -2.76
C ARG A 449 28.08 -6.43 -2.06
N MET A 450 29.23 -5.75 -2.14
CA MET A 450 30.45 -6.13 -1.43
C MET A 450 30.38 -5.91 0.09
N LEU A 451 29.60 -4.93 0.56
CA LEU A 451 29.41 -4.64 1.99
C LEU A 451 28.36 -5.53 2.68
N LEU A 452 27.42 -6.09 1.91
CA LEU A 452 26.33 -6.92 2.44
C LEU A 452 26.81 -8.15 3.24
N PRO A 453 27.82 -8.93 2.78
CA PRO A 453 28.35 -10.07 3.53
C PRO A 453 28.99 -9.67 4.86
N SER A 454 29.71 -8.54 4.93
CA SER A 454 30.34 -8.08 6.17
C SER A 454 29.30 -7.59 7.19
N MET A 455 28.24 -6.91 6.73
CA MET A 455 27.12 -6.56 7.60
C MET A 455 26.37 -7.80 8.11
N HIS A 456 26.21 -8.83 7.26
CA HIS A 456 25.57 -10.08 7.68
C HIS A 456 26.42 -10.84 8.71
N ALA A 457 27.74 -10.90 8.51
CA ALA A 457 28.66 -11.48 9.48
C ALA A 457 28.61 -10.75 10.83
N LEU A 458 28.62 -9.40 10.82
CA LEU A 458 28.54 -8.58 12.03
C LEU A 458 27.19 -8.77 12.77
N ALA A 459 26.09 -8.92 12.04
CA ALA A 459 24.78 -9.23 12.63
C ALA A 459 24.73 -10.63 13.26
N LEU A 460 25.37 -11.62 12.65
CA LEU A 460 25.49 -12.97 13.21
C LEU A 460 26.38 -12.97 14.47
N GLU A 461 27.51 -12.26 14.44
CA GLU A 461 28.38 -12.07 15.60
C GLU A 461 27.64 -11.40 16.77
N GLN A 462 26.87 -10.34 16.51
CA GLN A 462 26.07 -9.69 17.55
C GLN A 462 24.99 -10.62 18.13
N ARG A 463 24.36 -11.46 17.30
CA ARG A 463 23.40 -12.47 17.77
C ARG A 463 24.09 -13.52 18.63
N ALA A 464 25.25 -14.01 18.22
CA ALA A 464 26.06 -14.95 18.99
C ALA A 464 26.48 -14.35 20.34
N GLN A 465 26.95 -13.10 20.36
CA GLN A 465 27.31 -12.40 21.59
C GLN A 465 26.14 -12.24 22.57
N ARG A 466 24.93 -11.95 22.07
CA ARG A 466 23.72 -11.88 22.90
C ARG A 466 23.31 -13.24 23.46
N GLN A 467 23.44 -14.30 22.65
CA GLN A 467 23.20 -15.66 23.12
C GLN A 467 24.21 -16.07 24.20
N ASP A 468 25.49 -15.73 24.03
CA ASP A 468 26.53 -15.98 25.02
C ASP A 468 26.29 -15.21 26.32
N SER A 469 25.83 -13.95 26.26
CA SER A 469 25.48 -13.20 27.47
C SER A 469 24.31 -13.85 28.22
N TRP A 470 23.28 -14.30 27.52
CA TRP A 470 22.15 -15.00 28.14
C TRP A 470 22.57 -16.34 28.75
N LEU A 471 23.43 -17.11 28.08
CA LEU A 471 23.97 -18.35 28.65
C LEU A 471 24.77 -18.10 29.93
N ARG A 472 25.59 -17.04 29.96
CA ARG A 472 26.32 -16.64 31.18
C ARG A 472 25.38 -16.23 32.30
N GLU A 473 24.33 -15.47 32.02
CA GLU A 473 23.31 -15.09 33.00
C GLU A 473 22.56 -16.32 33.54
N ILE A 474 22.18 -17.25 32.66
CA ILE A 474 21.56 -18.52 33.05
C ILE A 474 22.48 -19.33 33.97
N ASP A 475 23.77 -19.42 33.67
CA ASP A 475 24.72 -20.13 34.52
C ASP A 475 24.97 -19.43 35.85
N GLN A 476 24.96 -18.09 35.89
CA GLN A 476 25.00 -17.31 37.14
C GLN A 476 23.75 -17.59 38.00
N LEU A 477 22.56 -17.58 37.40
CA LEU A 477 21.30 -17.89 38.08
C LEU A 477 21.26 -19.33 38.59
N ARG A 478 21.75 -20.30 37.81
CA ARG A 478 21.94 -21.69 38.26
C ARG A 478 22.92 -21.78 39.42
N GLY A 479 24.02 -21.01 39.38
CA GLY A 479 24.99 -20.93 40.47
C GLY A 479 24.42 -20.33 41.76
N VAL A 480 23.51 -19.36 41.66
CA VAL A 480 22.77 -18.81 42.80
C VAL A 480 21.76 -19.84 43.35
N LEU A 481 21.00 -20.50 42.47
CA LEU A 481 20.05 -21.54 42.85
C LEU A 481 20.73 -22.68 43.62
N LEU A 482 21.87 -23.18 43.11
CA LEU A 482 22.63 -24.24 43.77
C LEU A 482 23.19 -23.81 45.14
N ARG A 483 23.55 -22.53 45.32
CA ARG A 483 23.96 -21.98 46.62
C ARG A 483 22.79 -21.97 47.60
N VAL A 484 21.65 -21.42 47.20
CA VAL A 484 20.43 -21.40 48.02
C VAL A 484 19.97 -22.81 48.41
N GLN A 485 20.06 -23.78 47.48
CA GLN A 485 19.75 -25.18 47.78
C GLN A 485 20.71 -25.80 48.82
N ARG A 486 22.00 -25.47 48.78
CA ARG A 486 22.97 -25.92 49.79
C ARG A 486 22.67 -25.29 51.15
N ASP A 487 22.38 -24.00 51.18
CA ASP A 487 22.05 -23.26 52.40
C ASP A 487 20.77 -23.83 53.04
N HIS A 488 19.76 -24.14 52.22
CA HIS A 488 18.54 -24.81 52.66
C HIS A 488 18.83 -26.21 53.25
N GLN A 489 19.69 -27.01 52.61
CA GLN A 489 20.08 -28.31 53.14
C GLN A 489 20.87 -28.21 54.45
N GLN A 490 21.73 -27.19 54.61
CA GLN A 490 22.43 -26.92 55.86
C GLN A 490 21.46 -26.53 56.98
N LEU A 491 20.45 -25.70 56.66
CA LEU A 491 19.40 -25.32 57.60
C LEU A 491 18.58 -26.54 58.04
N LEU A 492 18.20 -27.42 57.10
CA LEU A 492 17.52 -28.67 57.41
C LEU A 492 18.35 -29.57 58.34
N ARG A 493 19.67 -29.69 58.09
CA ARG A 493 20.57 -30.43 59.00
C ARG A 493 20.61 -29.80 60.39
N GLY A 494 20.67 -28.48 60.50
CA GLY A 494 20.62 -27.74 61.77
C GLY A 494 19.31 -27.95 62.53
N THR A 495 18.17 -27.97 61.84
CA THR A 495 16.88 -28.25 62.49
C THR A 495 16.77 -29.70 62.99
N VAL A 496 17.37 -30.66 62.28
CA VAL A 496 17.38 -32.08 62.69
C VAL A 496 18.26 -32.31 63.90
N THR A 497 19.44 -31.67 63.99
CA THR A 497 20.33 -31.78 65.16
C THR A 497 19.71 -31.13 66.41
N LEU A 498 19.01 -30.01 66.26
CA LEU A 498 18.25 -29.41 67.36
C LEU A 498 17.14 -30.35 67.83
N ARG A 499 16.40 -30.98 66.92
CA ARG A 499 15.31 -31.90 67.25
C ARG A 499 15.79 -33.18 67.96
N SER A 500 16.95 -33.71 67.61
CA SER A 500 17.55 -34.85 68.33
C SER A 500 18.07 -34.46 69.70
N SER A 501 18.66 -33.27 69.86
CA SER A 501 19.09 -32.76 71.17
C SER A 501 17.92 -32.61 72.15
N LEU A 502 16.77 -32.12 71.65
CA LEU A 502 15.54 -31.94 72.42
C LEU A 502 14.88 -33.27 72.81
N GLN A 503 15.03 -34.32 71.98
CA GLN A 503 14.60 -35.67 72.36
C GLN A 503 15.52 -36.32 73.40
N HIS A 504 16.82 -36.04 73.39
CA HIS A 504 17.74 -36.53 74.41
C HIS A 504 17.50 -35.89 75.78
N THR A 505 17.21 -34.58 75.84
CA THR A 505 16.85 -33.89 77.08
C THR A 505 15.51 -34.39 77.65
N ARG A 506 14.54 -34.72 76.80
CA ARG A 506 13.25 -35.31 77.21
C ARG A 506 13.39 -36.71 77.83
N LYS A 507 14.23 -37.58 77.25
CA LYS A 507 14.48 -38.93 77.80
C LYS A 507 15.26 -38.92 79.11
N ALA A 508 16.08 -37.89 79.35
CA ALA A 508 16.79 -37.71 80.62
C ALA A 508 15.85 -37.29 81.78
N LEU A 509 14.68 -36.71 81.45
CA LEU A 509 13.65 -36.34 82.43
C LEU A 509 12.77 -37.54 82.82
N GLU A 510 12.38 -38.37 81.85
CA GLU A 510 11.56 -39.58 82.09
C GLU A 510 12.27 -40.65 82.96
N GLY A 511 13.61 -40.59 83.11
CA GLY A 511 14.38 -41.46 84.00
C GLY A 511 14.37 -41.07 85.48
N LYS A 512 13.89 -39.87 85.83
CA LYS A 512 13.83 -39.37 87.22
C LYS A 512 12.49 -39.69 87.93
N ASP A 513 11.50 -40.20 87.21
CA ASP A 513 10.15 -40.46 87.75
C ASP A 513 10.04 -41.80 88.53
N VAL A 514 11.07 -42.65 88.49
CA VAL A 514 11.05 -43.98 89.17
C VAL A 514 11.63 -43.91 90.60
N SER A 515 12.25 -42.81 91.03
CA SER A 515 12.75 -42.64 92.40
C SER A 515 11.78 -41.94 93.35
N GLN A 516 10.63 -41.46 92.87
CA GLN A 516 9.61 -40.76 93.69
C GLN A 516 8.64 -41.69 94.42
N ALA A 517 8.50 -42.96 94.02
CA ALA A 517 7.58 -43.91 94.65
C ALA A 517 8.01 -44.37 96.07
N LYS A 518 9.27 -44.14 96.48
CA LYS A 518 9.79 -44.47 97.82
C LYS A 518 9.59 -43.36 98.85
N MET A 519 9.21 -42.15 98.43
CA MET A 519 8.98 -40.99 99.32
C MET A 519 7.55 -40.93 99.89
N LEU A 520 6.66 -41.82 99.42
CA LEU A 520 5.26 -41.90 99.86
C LEU A 520 5.09 -42.67 101.18
N ASP A 521 6.09 -43.46 101.62
CA ASP A 521 6.07 -44.15 102.91
C ASP A 521 6.56 -43.26 104.08
N ASP A 522 7.31 -42.18 103.81
CA ASP A 522 7.81 -41.25 104.84
C ASP A 522 6.76 -40.23 105.31
N LEU A 523 5.62 -40.12 104.61
CA LEU A 523 4.45 -39.33 105.03
C LEU A 523 3.53 -40.12 105.98
N ARG A 524 4.15 -40.84 106.92
CA ARG A 524 3.63 -41.03 108.29
C ARG A 524 4.24 -40.02 109.26
N LEU A 525 5.20 -39.20 108.82
CA LEU A 525 5.77 -38.06 109.56
C LEU A 525 4.92 -36.77 109.39
N LEU A 526 3.62 -36.95 109.12
CA LEU A 526 2.49 -35.99 109.13
C LEU A 526 2.31 -35.21 110.47
N GLY A 527 3.30 -35.21 111.38
CA GLY A 527 3.29 -34.42 112.62
C GLY A 527 3.96 -33.04 112.49
N GLU A 528 4.70 -32.82 111.39
CA GLU A 528 5.40 -31.56 111.08
C GLU A 528 4.62 -30.66 110.10
N GLU A 529 3.37 -31.00 109.79
CA GLU A 529 2.62 -30.42 108.66
C GLU A 529 2.04 -29.03 108.90
N VAL A 530 1.87 -28.61 110.15
CA VAL A 530 1.25 -27.30 110.44
C VAL A 530 2.18 -26.11 110.06
N PRO A 531 3.47 -26.06 110.42
CA PRO A 531 4.39 -25.01 109.92
C PRO A 531 4.86 -25.21 108.47
N ARG A 532 4.48 -26.33 107.84
CA ARG A 532 4.75 -26.64 106.44
C ARG A 532 3.65 -26.11 105.53
N LEU A 533 2.39 -26.12 105.96
CA LEU A 533 1.25 -25.54 105.26
C LEU A 533 1.37 -24.01 105.05
N GLU A 534 1.97 -23.28 105.99
CA GLU A 534 2.23 -21.84 105.84
C GLU A 534 3.32 -21.54 104.80
N ARG A 535 4.33 -22.42 104.67
CA ARG A 535 5.34 -22.33 103.58
C ARG A 535 4.83 -22.87 102.25
N GLU A 536 3.91 -23.83 102.26
CA GLU A 536 3.21 -24.34 101.07
C GLU A 536 2.21 -23.31 100.52
N MET A 537 1.65 -22.42 101.34
CA MET A 537 0.86 -21.29 100.84
C MET A 537 1.75 -20.27 100.09
N ALA A 538 2.94 -19.97 100.61
CA ALA A 538 3.93 -19.13 99.91
C ALA A 538 4.45 -19.82 98.63
N ALA A 539 4.77 -21.12 98.69
CA ALA A 539 5.22 -21.90 97.55
C ALA A 539 4.14 -22.16 96.49
N THR A 540 2.85 -22.24 96.86
CA THR A 540 1.74 -22.32 95.88
C THR A 540 1.45 -20.99 95.22
N VAL A 541 1.69 -19.86 95.89
CA VAL A 541 1.69 -18.53 95.26
C VAL A 541 2.88 -18.38 94.31
N GLU A 542 4.08 -18.83 94.70
CA GLU A 542 5.25 -18.86 93.80
C GLU A 542 5.09 -19.87 92.64
N GLU A 543 4.47 -21.03 92.85
CA GLU A 543 4.10 -21.97 91.78
C GLU A 543 3.00 -21.41 90.87
N ARG A 544 2.04 -20.66 91.41
CA ARG A 544 0.99 -20.01 90.60
C ARG A 544 1.57 -18.84 89.80
N ASN A 545 2.49 -18.07 90.38
CA ASN A 545 3.20 -17.01 89.68
C ASN A 545 4.18 -17.57 88.64
N SER A 546 4.86 -18.69 88.90
CA SER A 546 5.70 -19.37 87.90
C SER A 546 4.88 -20.09 86.82
N ARG A 547 3.69 -20.62 87.12
CA ARG A 547 2.73 -21.12 86.12
C ARG A 547 2.14 -19.99 85.29
N LEU A 548 1.80 -18.85 85.88
CA LEU A 548 1.37 -17.65 85.15
C LEU A 548 2.50 -17.11 84.26
N LEU A 549 3.74 -17.07 84.73
CA LEU A 549 4.90 -16.72 83.91
C LEU A 549 5.17 -17.76 82.80
N GLN A 550 4.91 -19.05 83.04
CA GLN A 550 4.99 -20.10 82.01
C GLN A 550 3.84 -20.00 81.00
N ASP A 551 2.63 -19.63 81.43
CA ASP A 551 1.47 -19.39 80.58
C ASP A 551 1.62 -18.09 79.78
N GLU A 552 2.25 -17.05 80.36
CA GLU A 552 2.66 -15.83 79.67
C GLU A 552 3.77 -16.12 78.65
N GLN A 553 4.77 -16.94 79.01
CA GLN A 553 5.79 -17.40 78.05
C GLN A 553 5.19 -18.30 76.96
N ALA A 554 4.23 -19.17 77.28
CA ALA A 554 3.47 -19.95 76.31
C ALA A 554 2.59 -19.03 75.44
N GLY A 555 2.00 -17.98 76.01
CA GLY A 555 1.23 -16.96 75.32
C GLY A 555 2.09 -16.16 74.35
N VAL A 556 3.27 -15.70 74.77
CA VAL A 556 4.24 -14.97 73.95
C VAL A 556 4.80 -15.86 72.84
N THR A 557 5.07 -17.14 73.11
CA THR A 557 5.51 -18.09 72.08
C THR A 557 4.39 -18.45 71.09
N LEU A 558 3.14 -18.58 71.54
CA LEU A 558 1.99 -18.75 70.64
C LEU A 558 1.72 -17.50 69.82
N GLN A 559 1.85 -16.30 70.39
CA GLN A 559 1.71 -15.05 69.66
C GLN A 559 2.85 -14.83 68.65
N SER A 560 4.09 -15.19 68.98
CA SER A 560 5.20 -15.11 68.03
C SER A 560 5.07 -16.14 66.90
N LEU A 561 4.60 -17.36 67.20
CA LEU A 561 4.26 -18.36 66.19
C LEU A 561 3.07 -17.94 65.33
N LYS A 562 2.05 -17.32 65.91
CA LYS A 562 0.90 -16.76 65.17
C LYS A 562 1.34 -15.62 64.26
N LYS A 563 2.17 -14.69 64.75
CA LYS A 563 2.77 -13.61 63.93
C LYS A 563 3.63 -14.19 62.80
N ALA A 564 4.44 -15.22 63.06
CA ALA A 564 5.23 -15.90 62.03
C ALA A 564 4.35 -16.61 60.99
N ALA A 565 3.25 -17.24 61.42
CA ALA A 565 2.27 -17.85 60.53
C ALA A 565 1.52 -16.79 59.69
N ASP A 566 1.14 -15.66 60.28
CA ASP A 566 0.48 -14.56 59.58
C ASP A 566 1.42 -13.93 58.53
N VAL A 567 2.72 -13.80 58.83
CA VAL A 567 3.74 -13.38 57.86
C VAL A 567 3.91 -14.41 56.73
N GLN A 568 3.88 -15.70 57.02
CA GLN A 568 3.92 -16.76 56.01
C GLN A 568 2.65 -16.79 55.15
N VAL A 569 1.47 -16.54 55.74
CA VAL A 569 0.21 -16.40 54.98
C VAL A 569 0.24 -15.14 54.12
N GLY A 570 0.82 -14.04 54.61
CA GLY A 570 1.08 -12.83 53.84
C GLY A 570 1.96 -13.09 52.62
N SER A 571 3.12 -13.72 52.82
CA SER A 571 4.04 -14.04 51.71
C SER A 571 3.46 -15.05 50.72
N LEU A 572 2.64 -16.01 51.17
CA LEU A 572 1.90 -16.91 50.28
C LEU A 572 0.81 -16.20 49.48
N ARG A 573 0.15 -15.17 50.05
CA ARG A 573 -0.83 -14.34 49.32
C ARG A 573 -0.14 -13.46 48.28
N GLU A 574 1.01 -12.88 48.62
CA GLU A 574 1.84 -12.12 47.67
C GLU A 574 2.37 -13.01 46.55
N ALA A 575 2.87 -14.21 46.88
CA ALA A 575 3.31 -15.20 45.90
C ALA A 575 2.16 -15.67 45.00
N ALA A 576 0.96 -15.88 45.55
CA ALA A 576 -0.23 -16.18 44.76
C ALA A 576 -0.64 -15.00 43.84
N GLY A 577 -0.51 -13.75 44.32
CA GLY A 577 -0.71 -12.56 43.50
C GLY A 577 0.29 -12.46 42.34
N ILE A 578 1.56 -12.75 42.61
CA ILE A 578 2.62 -12.82 41.59
C ILE A 578 2.36 -13.96 40.61
N GLU A 579 1.92 -15.14 41.06
CA GLU A 579 1.54 -16.24 40.16
C GLU A 579 0.38 -15.86 39.25
N VAL A 580 -0.62 -15.13 39.75
CA VAL A 580 -1.74 -14.66 38.92
C VAL A 580 -1.27 -13.63 37.89
N TYR A 581 -0.38 -12.72 38.26
CA TYR A 581 0.24 -11.76 37.34
C TYR A 581 1.07 -12.47 36.26
N LEU A 582 1.94 -13.41 36.65
CA LEU A 582 2.75 -14.19 35.70
C LEU A 582 1.88 -15.04 34.78
N ARG A 583 0.76 -15.61 35.26
CA ARG A 583 -0.20 -16.32 34.40
C ARG A 583 -0.86 -15.38 33.39
N ALA A 584 -1.21 -14.16 33.80
CA ALA A 584 -1.77 -13.16 32.89
C ALA A 584 -0.73 -12.69 31.85
N GLU A 585 0.53 -12.48 32.25
CA GLU A 585 1.64 -12.11 31.36
C GLU A 585 1.94 -13.23 30.35
N VAL A 586 1.98 -14.49 30.80
CA VAL A 586 2.10 -15.66 29.91
C VAL A 586 0.91 -15.75 28.96
N GLN A 587 -0.32 -15.50 29.42
CA GLN A 587 -1.49 -15.53 28.56
C GLN A 587 -1.46 -14.43 27.47
N ILE A 588 -1.00 -13.21 27.81
CA ILE A 588 -0.83 -12.12 26.85
C ILE A 588 0.22 -12.47 25.79
N GLU A 589 1.35 -13.04 26.20
CA GLU A 589 2.39 -13.48 25.25
C GLU A 589 1.93 -14.68 24.40
N GLU A 590 1.13 -15.61 24.95
CA GLU A 590 0.50 -16.68 24.18
C GLU A 590 -0.49 -16.13 23.13
N GLU A 591 -1.34 -15.17 23.50
CA GLU A 591 -2.26 -14.49 22.57
C GLU A 591 -1.50 -13.72 21.48
N ARG A 592 -0.38 -13.09 21.83
CA ARG A 592 0.51 -12.42 20.88
C ARG A 592 1.15 -13.40 19.90
N ILE A 593 1.70 -14.52 20.38
CA ILE A 593 2.28 -15.57 19.52
C ILE A 593 1.20 -16.15 18.59
N GLN A 594 -0.03 -16.34 19.09
CA GLN A 594 -1.14 -16.79 18.25
C GLN A 594 -1.52 -15.77 17.17
N ALA A 595 -1.53 -14.47 17.49
CA ALA A 595 -1.76 -13.40 16.51
C ALA A 595 -0.64 -13.34 15.46
N ASP A 596 0.62 -13.44 15.88
CA ASP A 596 1.77 -13.46 14.97
C ASP A 596 1.73 -14.69 14.06
N MET A 597 1.35 -15.87 14.58
CA MET A 597 1.17 -17.10 13.80
C MET A 597 0.02 -16.97 12.80
N GLN A 598 -1.10 -16.36 13.19
CA GLN A 598 -2.21 -16.07 12.27
C GLN A 598 -1.78 -15.08 11.18
N GLY A 599 -1.00 -14.05 11.53
CA GLY A 599 -0.41 -13.11 10.58
C GLY A 599 0.49 -13.81 9.57
N ALA A 600 1.42 -14.65 10.04
CA ALA A 600 2.31 -15.43 9.18
C ALA A 600 1.57 -16.42 8.29
N LEU A 601 0.49 -17.06 8.79
CA LEU A 601 -0.37 -17.93 7.98
C LEU A 601 -1.11 -17.16 6.89
N LEU A 602 -1.60 -15.95 7.18
CA LEU A 602 -2.21 -15.08 6.17
C LEU A 602 -1.18 -14.65 5.11
N GLU A 603 0.03 -14.27 5.51
CA GLU A 603 1.13 -13.95 4.58
C GLU A 603 1.50 -15.16 3.70
N LEU A 604 1.59 -16.36 4.28
CA LEU A 604 1.83 -17.60 3.53
C LEU A 604 0.69 -17.87 2.54
N HIS A 605 -0.57 -17.73 2.94
CA HIS A 605 -1.70 -17.90 2.03
C HIS A 605 -1.77 -16.84 0.92
N LEU A 606 -1.35 -15.61 1.20
CA LEU A 606 -1.21 -14.57 0.16
C LEU A 606 -0.09 -14.97 -0.81
N ASN A 607 1.06 -15.41 -0.31
CA ASN A 607 2.16 -15.90 -1.15
C ASN A 607 1.76 -17.14 -1.97
N GLU A 608 1.02 -18.10 -1.40
CA GLU A 608 0.48 -19.26 -2.12
C GLU A 608 -0.48 -18.83 -3.23
N LYS A 609 -1.35 -17.84 -2.97
CA LYS A 609 -2.23 -17.25 -3.99
C LYS A 609 -1.44 -16.57 -5.10
N GLU A 610 -0.44 -15.75 -4.77
CA GLU A 610 0.42 -15.11 -5.76
C GLU A 610 1.15 -16.15 -6.64
N VAL A 611 1.68 -17.21 -6.02
CA VAL A 611 2.31 -18.32 -6.75
C VAL A 611 1.29 -19.06 -7.63
N HIS A 612 0.07 -19.27 -7.16
CA HIS A 612 -1.00 -19.86 -7.97
C HIS A 612 -1.38 -18.99 -9.15
N GLU A 613 -1.60 -17.69 -8.95
CA GLU A 613 -1.89 -16.72 -10.02
C GLU A 613 -0.77 -16.70 -11.07
N LEU A 614 0.49 -16.63 -10.65
CA LEU A 614 1.65 -16.73 -11.55
C LEU A 614 1.66 -18.06 -12.30
N SER A 615 1.37 -19.18 -11.64
CA SER A 615 1.33 -20.49 -12.28
C SER A 615 0.22 -20.59 -13.33
N GLU A 616 -0.95 -19.99 -13.08
CA GLU A 616 -2.04 -19.90 -14.05
C GLU A 616 -1.64 -19.02 -15.23
N GLU A 617 -1.01 -17.87 -14.99
CA GLU A 617 -0.49 -16.99 -16.03
C GLU A 617 0.54 -17.72 -16.91
N PHE A 618 1.47 -18.48 -16.31
CA PHE A 618 2.42 -19.32 -17.04
C PHE A 618 1.72 -20.38 -17.88
N GLN A 619 0.68 -21.04 -17.36
CA GLN A 619 -0.12 -22.00 -18.14
C GLN A 619 -0.87 -21.32 -19.29
N ARG A 620 -1.47 -20.14 -19.07
CA ARG A 620 -2.13 -19.33 -20.10
C ARG A 620 -1.13 -18.93 -21.19
N LEU A 621 0.07 -18.50 -20.83
CA LEU A 621 1.14 -18.16 -21.77
C LEU A 621 1.63 -19.38 -22.55
N ARG A 622 1.78 -20.55 -21.91
CA ARG A 622 2.11 -21.81 -22.59
C ARG A 622 1.04 -22.22 -23.60
N LYS A 623 -0.25 -22.13 -23.24
CA LYS A 623 -1.38 -22.39 -24.16
C LYS A 623 -1.39 -21.40 -25.33
N LYS A 624 -1.13 -20.11 -25.09
CA LYS A 624 -1.01 -19.10 -26.16
C LYS A 624 0.15 -19.41 -27.11
N LEU A 625 1.30 -19.80 -26.57
CA LEU A 625 2.49 -20.16 -27.35
C LEU A 625 2.24 -21.43 -28.17
N SER A 626 1.61 -22.46 -27.61
CA SER A 626 1.26 -23.68 -28.35
C SER A 626 0.27 -23.37 -29.47
N LEU A 627 -0.73 -22.52 -29.24
CA LEU A 627 -1.67 -22.08 -30.28
C LEU A 627 -0.97 -21.29 -31.39
N LEU A 628 -0.01 -20.43 -31.06
CA LEU A 628 0.78 -19.70 -32.05
C LEU A 628 1.66 -20.64 -32.88
N ARG A 629 2.27 -21.66 -32.26
CA ARG A 629 3.01 -22.70 -32.98
C ARG A 629 2.10 -23.46 -33.94
N LEU A 630 0.93 -23.89 -33.48
CA LEU A 630 -0.05 -24.63 -34.28
C LEU A 630 -0.54 -23.79 -35.47
N ARG A 631 -0.88 -22.51 -35.25
CA ARG A 631 -1.26 -21.58 -36.33
C ARG A 631 -0.13 -21.35 -37.33
N TYR A 632 1.10 -21.25 -36.85
CA TYR A 632 2.26 -21.10 -37.71
C TYR A 632 2.47 -22.36 -38.57
N GLU A 633 2.40 -23.55 -37.96
CA GLU A 633 2.47 -24.84 -38.66
C GLU A 633 1.35 -24.99 -39.70
N GLU A 634 0.11 -24.63 -39.35
CA GLU A 634 -1.04 -24.61 -40.27
C GLU A 634 -0.82 -23.67 -41.45
N LEU A 635 -0.31 -22.46 -41.19
CA LEU A 635 0.00 -21.46 -42.23
C LEU A 635 1.10 -21.98 -43.14
N MET A 636 2.18 -22.52 -42.59
CA MET A 636 3.27 -23.13 -43.36
C MET A 636 2.79 -24.30 -44.21
N ALA A 637 1.97 -25.20 -43.64
CA ALA A 637 1.35 -26.31 -44.37
C ALA A 637 0.38 -25.84 -45.46
N SER A 638 -0.33 -24.72 -45.25
CA SER A 638 -1.20 -24.13 -46.28
C SER A 638 -0.38 -23.53 -47.44
N MET A 639 0.73 -22.86 -47.14
CA MET A 639 1.63 -22.28 -48.15
C MET A 639 2.38 -23.37 -48.94
N ALA A 640 2.84 -24.43 -48.26
CA ALA A 640 3.44 -25.59 -48.92
C ALA A 640 2.44 -26.28 -49.85
N ARG A 641 1.19 -26.50 -49.41
CA ARG A 641 0.12 -27.03 -50.27
C ARG A 641 -0.19 -26.11 -51.46
N ALA A 642 -0.17 -24.79 -51.27
CA ALA A 642 -0.35 -23.83 -52.35
C ALA A 642 0.81 -23.87 -53.36
N ALA A 643 2.04 -24.06 -52.89
CA ALA A 643 3.22 -24.23 -53.73
C ALA A 643 3.16 -25.52 -54.57
N GLN A 644 2.53 -26.58 -54.05
CA GLN A 644 2.40 -27.89 -54.70
C GLN A 644 1.25 -28.01 -55.71
N LYS A 645 0.29 -27.07 -55.77
CA LYS A 645 -0.80 -27.15 -56.77
C LYS A 645 -0.22 -27.13 -58.20
N PRO A 646 -0.59 -28.02 -59.12
CA PRO A 646 -0.09 -27.94 -60.50
C PRO A 646 -0.53 -26.63 -61.17
N LEU A 647 0.34 -26.09 -62.04
CA LEU A 647 0.08 -24.95 -62.92
C LEU A 647 -0.57 -25.52 -64.19
N ASN A 648 -1.85 -25.26 -64.40
CA ASN A 648 -2.74 -25.64 -65.52
C ASN A 648 -2.23 -26.59 -66.64
N GLU A 649 -3.08 -27.56 -66.99
CA GLU A 649 -2.89 -28.76 -67.82
C GLU A 649 -2.57 -28.56 -69.32
N GLU A 650 -2.17 -27.38 -69.80
CA GLU A 650 -1.97 -27.14 -71.24
C GLU A 650 -0.59 -26.55 -71.56
N GLN A 651 0.48 -27.37 -71.48
CA GLN A 651 1.64 -27.34 -72.38
C GLN A 651 2.72 -28.34 -71.92
N GLU A 652 2.92 -29.40 -72.71
CA GLU A 652 3.92 -30.47 -72.49
C GLU A 652 5.38 -30.04 -72.76
N VAL A 653 5.69 -28.77 -72.96
CA VAL A 653 7.04 -28.35 -73.38
C VAL A 653 7.47 -27.07 -72.66
N ALA A 654 7.98 -27.22 -71.43
CA ALA A 654 9.14 -26.49 -70.92
C ALA A 654 9.49 -26.99 -69.50
N THR A 655 10.79 -27.16 -69.28
CA THR A 655 11.50 -27.56 -68.06
C THR A 655 10.69 -27.47 -66.75
N PRO A 656 10.45 -28.60 -66.04
CA PRO A 656 9.75 -28.54 -64.75
C PRO A 656 10.61 -27.76 -63.76
N LEU A 657 10.03 -26.73 -63.13
CA LEU A 657 10.59 -26.10 -61.95
C LEU A 657 10.81 -27.19 -60.88
N PRO A 658 11.88 -27.11 -60.07
CA PRO A 658 12.20 -28.13 -59.09
C PRO A 658 11.02 -28.28 -58.11
N LEU A 659 10.35 -29.43 -58.15
CA LEU A 659 9.33 -29.77 -57.16
C LEU A 659 10.01 -29.93 -55.80
N LEU A 660 9.46 -29.30 -54.78
CA LEU A 660 9.79 -29.59 -53.38
C LEU A 660 9.44 -31.06 -53.13
N ASN A 661 10.47 -31.90 -52.96
CA ASN A 661 10.29 -33.31 -52.61
C ASN A 661 9.54 -33.39 -51.28
N SER A 662 8.31 -33.87 -51.36
CA SER A 662 7.37 -34.01 -50.27
C SER A 662 7.74 -35.22 -49.40
N GLU A 663 8.78 -35.13 -48.59
CA GLU A 663 9.07 -36.15 -47.56
C GLU A 663 10.11 -35.64 -46.56
N GLY A 664 9.76 -34.62 -45.77
CA GLY A 664 10.65 -34.15 -44.72
C GLY A 664 10.07 -33.02 -43.91
N ALA A 665 9.72 -33.30 -42.66
CA ALA A 665 9.38 -32.30 -41.67
C ALA A 665 10.61 -31.43 -41.34
N ALA A 666 10.92 -30.42 -42.16
CA ALA A 666 11.72 -29.23 -41.85
C ALA A 666 12.02 -28.40 -43.13
N ASP A 667 11.01 -28.07 -43.94
CA ASP A 667 11.22 -27.07 -44.99
C ASP A 667 11.30 -25.69 -44.35
N ASN A 668 12.46 -25.04 -44.45
CA ASN A 668 12.67 -23.69 -43.96
C ASN A 668 11.59 -22.76 -44.52
N PRO A 669 11.01 -21.84 -43.72
CA PRO A 669 9.95 -20.95 -44.20
C PRO A 669 10.42 -20.09 -45.38
N GLU A 670 11.70 -19.77 -45.40
CA GLU A 670 12.36 -19.06 -46.49
C GLU A 670 12.37 -19.86 -47.80
N SER A 671 12.49 -21.20 -47.76
CA SER A 671 12.45 -22.03 -48.97
C SER A 671 11.04 -22.17 -49.54
N VAL A 672 10.02 -22.28 -48.70
CA VAL A 672 8.60 -22.29 -49.12
C VAL A 672 8.18 -20.92 -49.66
N HIS A 673 8.63 -19.82 -49.05
CA HIS A 673 8.38 -18.49 -49.58
C HIS A 673 9.12 -18.22 -50.89
N ALA A 674 10.38 -18.63 -51.00
CA ALA A 674 11.16 -18.48 -52.23
C ALA A 674 10.55 -19.27 -53.39
N SER A 675 10.06 -20.50 -53.15
CA SER A 675 9.41 -21.31 -54.19
C SER A 675 8.09 -20.69 -54.67
N LEU A 676 7.27 -20.14 -53.77
CA LEU A 676 6.06 -19.40 -54.13
C LEU A 676 6.35 -18.13 -54.96
N LEU A 677 7.42 -17.39 -54.60
CA LEU A 677 7.84 -16.21 -55.35
C LEU A 677 8.34 -16.58 -56.75
N LEU A 678 9.18 -17.60 -56.86
CA LEU A 678 9.69 -18.10 -58.14
C LEU A 678 8.56 -18.61 -59.03
N ARG A 679 7.57 -19.29 -58.45
CA ARG A 679 6.36 -19.71 -59.16
C ARG A 679 5.55 -18.52 -59.67
N ARG A 680 5.30 -17.51 -58.84
CA ARG A 680 4.59 -16.29 -59.26
C ARG A 680 5.35 -15.51 -60.32
N SER A 681 6.68 -15.44 -60.25
CA SER A 681 7.47 -14.81 -61.30
C SER A 681 7.37 -15.59 -62.62
N TYR A 682 7.38 -16.92 -62.54
CA TYR A 682 7.21 -17.77 -63.72
C TYR A 682 5.80 -17.65 -64.33
N GLU A 683 4.74 -17.64 -63.52
CA GLU A 683 3.35 -17.37 -63.96
C GLU A 683 3.23 -16.01 -64.65
N ARG A 684 3.87 -14.99 -64.08
CA ARG A 684 3.89 -13.64 -64.66
C ARG A 684 4.62 -13.63 -66.01
N GLU A 685 5.70 -14.39 -66.15
CA GLU A 685 6.46 -14.50 -67.38
C GLU A 685 5.68 -15.28 -68.45
N GLN A 686 5.02 -16.39 -68.10
CA GLN A 686 4.12 -17.11 -69.00
C GLN A 686 2.95 -16.24 -69.49
N LEU A 687 2.34 -15.46 -68.60
CA LEU A 687 1.29 -14.51 -68.99
C LEU A 687 1.82 -13.42 -69.93
N MET A 688 3.04 -12.95 -69.71
CA MET A 688 3.69 -12.00 -70.61
C MET A 688 3.95 -12.63 -71.99
N GLN A 689 4.46 -13.86 -72.05
CA GLN A 689 4.68 -14.60 -73.30
C GLN A 689 3.38 -14.86 -74.06
N ARG A 690 2.30 -15.23 -73.35
CA ARG A 690 0.96 -15.37 -73.93
C ARG A 690 0.42 -14.03 -74.44
N GLY A 691 0.67 -12.94 -73.71
CA GLY A 691 0.38 -11.58 -74.16
C GLY A 691 1.10 -11.25 -75.47
N ASN A 692 2.40 -11.49 -75.53
CA ASN A 692 3.21 -11.28 -76.75
C ASN A 692 2.72 -12.12 -77.93
N TYR A 693 2.29 -13.37 -77.69
CA TYR A 693 1.70 -14.22 -78.72
C TYR A 693 0.36 -13.66 -79.23
N LEU A 694 -0.49 -13.18 -78.33
CA LEU A 694 -1.77 -12.55 -78.68
C LEU A 694 -1.55 -11.24 -79.44
N ASP A 695 -0.58 -10.42 -79.06
CA ASP A 695 -0.20 -9.21 -79.77
C ASP A 695 0.30 -9.51 -81.18
N LEU A 696 1.12 -10.55 -81.36
CA LEU A 696 1.54 -11.02 -82.67
C LEU A 696 0.32 -11.47 -83.50
N ARG A 697 -0.62 -12.20 -82.89
CA ARG A 697 -1.86 -12.62 -83.55
C ARG A 697 -2.73 -11.43 -83.94
N LEU A 698 -2.80 -10.38 -83.12
CA LEU A 698 -3.50 -9.13 -83.45
C LEU A 698 -2.86 -8.43 -84.65
N VAL A 699 -1.53 -8.35 -84.72
CA VAL A 699 -0.83 -7.79 -85.90
C VAL A 699 -1.13 -8.61 -87.16
N VAL A 700 -1.21 -9.93 -87.05
CA VAL A 700 -1.60 -10.80 -88.17
C VAL A 700 -3.06 -10.55 -88.55
N LEU A 701 -3.98 -10.43 -87.58
CA LEU A 701 -5.38 -10.10 -87.83
C LEU A 701 -5.53 -8.70 -88.47
N ASP A 702 -4.72 -7.72 -88.09
CA ASP A 702 -4.70 -6.41 -88.73
C ASP A 702 -4.26 -6.50 -90.19
N ARG A 703 -3.27 -7.35 -90.50
CA ARG A 703 -2.90 -7.64 -91.90
C ARG A 703 -4.04 -8.34 -92.64
N GLU A 704 -4.67 -9.35 -92.05
CA GLU A 704 -5.85 -10.04 -92.61
C GLU A 704 -7.02 -9.06 -92.83
N THR A 705 -7.29 -8.12 -91.92
CA THR A 705 -8.34 -7.10 -92.12
C THR A 705 -7.95 -6.06 -93.17
N SER A 706 -6.67 -5.73 -93.29
CA SER A 706 -6.18 -4.82 -94.33
C SER A 706 -6.27 -5.48 -95.72
N THR A 707 -5.95 -6.77 -95.83
CA THR A 707 -6.13 -7.54 -97.08
C THR A 707 -7.60 -7.72 -97.42
N LEU A 708 -8.46 -8.01 -96.43
CA LEU A 708 -9.92 -8.04 -96.62
C LEU A 708 -10.47 -6.68 -97.08
N ARG A 709 -9.98 -5.57 -96.50
CA ARG A 709 -10.33 -4.21 -96.93
C ARG A 709 -9.90 -3.95 -98.36
N HIS A 710 -8.67 -4.29 -98.73
CA HIS A 710 -8.20 -4.17 -100.12
C HIS A 710 -8.96 -5.07 -101.09
N MET A 711 -9.33 -6.30 -100.72
CA MET A 711 -10.18 -7.16 -101.53
C MET A 711 -11.59 -6.58 -101.68
N LEU A 712 -12.17 -6.00 -100.63
CA LEU A 712 -13.46 -5.31 -100.70
C LEU A 712 -13.39 -4.04 -101.56
N GLU A 713 -12.31 -3.27 -101.47
CA GLU A 713 -12.05 -2.10 -102.32
C GLU A 713 -11.90 -2.53 -103.78
N GLY A 714 -11.18 -3.63 -104.04
CA GLY A 714 -11.05 -4.27 -105.36
C GLY A 714 -12.37 -4.80 -105.91
N LEU A 715 -13.22 -5.39 -105.07
CA LEU A 715 -14.57 -5.82 -105.44
C LEU A 715 -15.53 -4.65 -105.66
N ARG A 716 -15.34 -3.53 -104.94
CA ARG A 716 -16.11 -2.30 -105.14
C ARG A 716 -15.68 -1.56 -106.39
N SER A 717 -14.39 -1.49 -106.69
CA SER A 717 -13.87 -0.92 -107.94
C SER A 717 -14.22 -1.78 -109.15
N SER A 718 -14.24 -3.12 -109.03
CA SER A 718 -14.79 -3.99 -110.08
C SER A 718 -16.32 -3.88 -110.22
N ARG A 719 -17.06 -3.64 -109.12
CA ARG A 719 -18.49 -3.26 -109.15
C ARG A 719 -18.74 -1.88 -109.73
N CYS A 720 -17.79 -0.94 -109.65
CA CYS A 720 -17.90 0.37 -110.30
C CYS A 720 -17.56 0.28 -111.80
N ALA A 721 -16.54 -0.49 -112.20
CA ALA A 721 -16.25 -0.76 -113.60
C ALA A 721 -17.38 -1.55 -114.30
N THR A 722 -18.12 -2.38 -113.57
CA THR A 722 -19.33 -3.05 -114.10
C THR A 722 -20.60 -2.19 -114.00
N LYS A 723 -20.60 -1.12 -113.19
CA LYS A 723 -21.68 -0.11 -113.19
C LYS A 723 -21.55 0.91 -114.32
N GLU A 724 -20.35 1.18 -114.83
CA GLU A 724 -20.16 1.99 -116.05
C GLU A 724 -20.69 1.28 -117.32
N HIS A 725 -20.86 -0.05 -117.30
CA HIS A 725 -21.56 -0.81 -118.35
C HIS A 725 -23.09 -0.96 -118.14
N LEU A 726 -23.65 -0.43 -117.04
CA LEU A 726 -25.09 -0.48 -116.72
C LEU A 726 -25.76 0.91 -116.72
N TYR A 727 -25.08 1.95 -117.22
CA TYR A 727 -25.65 3.28 -117.45
C TYR A 727 -26.16 3.48 -118.90
N ALA A 728 -26.54 2.39 -119.58
CA ALA A 728 -27.16 2.43 -120.92
C ALA A 728 -28.63 1.96 -120.94
N ILE A 729 -29.27 1.65 -119.80
CA ILE A 729 -30.67 1.23 -119.76
C ILE A 729 -31.43 1.94 -118.64
N ASP A 730 -32.36 2.81 -119.07
CA ASP A 730 -33.57 3.32 -118.40
C ASP A 730 -33.43 3.96 -117.00
N ARG A 731 -33.60 5.29 -116.82
CA ARG A 731 -34.82 6.13 -117.02
C ARG A 731 -36.09 5.54 -116.37
N PHE A 732 -36.86 6.44 -115.75
CA PHE A 732 -38.09 6.25 -114.94
C PHE A 732 -37.77 5.79 -113.50
N SER A 733 -38.10 6.49 -112.41
CA SER A 733 -39.10 7.53 -112.18
C SER A 733 -38.91 8.19 -110.79
N SER A 734 -39.15 9.51 -110.74
CA SER A 734 -39.81 10.34 -109.70
C SER A 734 -39.60 10.03 -108.18
N THR A 735 -38.92 10.88 -107.41
CA THR A 735 -39.37 12.09 -106.62
C THR A 735 -39.65 11.80 -105.14
N THR A 736 -39.20 12.76 -104.29
CA THR A 736 -39.70 13.15 -102.94
C THR A 736 -39.63 12.10 -101.82
N GLU A 737 -39.39 12.38 -100.54
CA GLU A 737 -38.91 13.49 -99.70
C GLU A 737 -38.75 12.87 -98.29
N GLU A 738 -38.13 13.61 -97.37
CA GLU A 738 -38.27 13.52 -95.90
C GLU A 738 -37.64 12.37 -95.10
N ALA A 739 -36.75 12.83 -94.21
CA ALA A 739 -36.34 12.18 -93.00
C ALA A 739 -37.51 12.12 -92.00
N GLY A 740 -37.86 10.90 -91.58
CA GLY A 740 -38.85 10.64 -90.54
C GLY A 740 -38.32 9.61 -89.54
N VAL A 741 -38.02 10.11 -88.34
CA VAL A 741 -37.73 9.33 -87.12
C VAL A 741 -38.94 8.46 -86.76
N SER A 742 -38.72 7.16 -86.55
CA SER A 742 -39.52 6.30 -85.66
C SER A 742 -38.86 4.91 -85.64
N SER A 743 -38.98 4.02 -84.66
CA SER A 743 -39.48 4.00 -83.29
C SER A 743 -39.63 2.50 -82.97
N ILE A 744 -39.04 2.01 -81.87
CA ILE A 744 -39.58 0.91 -81.01
C ILE A 744 -39.56 -0.52 -81.63
N LYS A 745 -39.19 -1.66 -81.00
CA LYS A 745 -39.21 -2.24 -79.63
C LYS A 745 -38.25 -3.47 -79.67
N HIS A 746 -37.33 -3.65 -78.73
CA HIS A 746 -37.40 -4.47 -77.49
C HIS A 746 -37.47 -6.02 -77.63
N CYS A 747 -36.69 -6.65 -76.73
CA CYS A 747 -36.56 -8.07 -76.32
C CYS A 747 -35.31 -8.78 -76.86
N ASP A 748 -34.51 -9.55 -76.11
CA ASP A 748 -34.27 -9.74 -74.67
C ASP A 748 -33.09 -10.76 -74.54
N VAL A 749 -32.15 -10.53 -73.61
CA VAL A 749 -31.33 -11.54 -72.87
C VAL A 749 -30.13 -12.20 -73.63
N PRO A 750 -28.99 -12.56 -72.98
CA PRO A 750 -27.92 -11.73 -72.40
C PRO A 750 -26.52 -12.09 -72.97
N PRO A 751 -25.43 -11.40 -72.58
CA PRO A 751 -24.25 -12.16 -72.12
C PRO A 751 -23.67 -11.51 -70.87
N GLY A 752 -23.31 -12.29 -69.86
CA GLY A 752 -22.07 -13.03 -69.90
C GLY A 752 -21.05 -12.26 -69.06
N SER A 753 -21.04 -12.61 -67.79
CA SER A 753 -20.16 -12.08 -66.75
C SER A 753 -18.68 -12.16 -67.13
N LEU A 754 -17.99 -11.01 -67.08
CA LEU A 754 -16.55 -10.95 -66.86
C LEU A 754 -16.28 -9.89 -65.80
N SER A 755 -15.89 -10.39 -64.62
CA SER A 755 -15.27 -9.61 -63.55
C SER A 755 -13.97 -8.97 -64.04
N PRO A 756 -13.65 -7.78 -63.52
CA PRO A 756 -12.41 -7.71 -62.76
C PRO A 756 -12.58 -6.96 -61.42
N SER A 757 -12.13 -7.63 -60.35
CA SER A 757 -11.22 -7.08 -59.33
C SER A 757 -11.44 -5.63 -58.87
N GLY A 758 -11.92 -5.46 -57.63
CA GLY A 758 -11.64 -4.25 -56.85
C GLY A 758 -12.52 -4.03 -55.62
N PHE A 759 -12.02 -4.48 -54.47
CA PHE A 759 -12.33 -4.03 -53.10
C PHE A 759 -13.69 -4.42 -52.46
N PRO A 760 -13.69 -5.17 -51.33
CA PRO A 760 -14.88 -5.36 -50.54
C PRO A 760 -15.11 -4.12 -49.68
N VAL A 761 -16.22 -3.42 -49.94
CA VAL A 761 -16.85 -2.54 -48.95
C VAL A 761 -17.43 -3.46 -47.89
N LEU A 762 -16.68 -3.65 -46.81
CA LEU A 762 -17.13 -4.37 -45.62
C LEU A 762 -18.26 -3.60 -44.95
N THR A 763 -19.44 -4.17 -45.08
CA THR A 763 -20.71 -3.75 -44.51
C THR A 763 -20.67 -3.79 -42.98
N LYS A 764 -21.43 -2.85 -42.38
CA LYS A 764 -21.64 -2.62 -40.94
C LYS A 764 -22.05 -3.86 -40.12
N ASP A 765 -22.42 -4.96 -40.76
CA ASP A 765 -22.95 -6.15 -40.08
C ASP A 765 -21.85 -6.97 -39.37
N GLN A 766 -20.58 -6.86 -39.76
CA GLN A 766 -19.48 -7.54 -39.05
C GLN A 766 -19.07 -6.85 -37.74
N LEU A 767 -19.43 -5.58 -37.54
CA LEU A 767 -19.17 -4.86 -36.29
C LEU A 767 -20.24 -5.14 -35.22
N LEU A 768 -21.43 -5.58 -35.61
CA LEU A 768 -22.45 -6.06 -34.67
C LEU A 768 -22.14 -7.48 -34.18
N GLY A 769 -21.61 -8.35 -35.07
CA GLY A 769 -21.14 -9.69 -34.68
C GLY A 769 -19.99 -9.67 -33.67
N SER A 770 -19.09 -8.68 -33.69
CA SER A 770 -18.03 -8.55 -32.69
C SER A 770 -18.54 -8.02 -31.34
N ALA A 771 -19.59 -7.20 -31.35
CA ALA A 771 -20.25 -6.71 -30.14
C ALA A 771 -21.09 -7.80 -29.44
N GLU A 772 -21.70 -8.71 -30.20
CA GLU A 772 -22.40 -9.87 -29.66
C GLU A 772 -21.42 -10.96 -29.19
N ALA A 773 -20.35 -11.23 -29.94
CA ALA A 773 -19.30 -12.15 -29.51
C ALA A 773 -18.59 -11.69 -28.23
N THR A 774 -18.37 -10.38 -28.06
CA THR A 774 -17.81 -9.83 -26.81
C THR A 774 -18.81 -9.93 -25.66
N LYS A 775 -20.12 -9.72 -25.88
CA LYS A 775 -21.13 -9.96 -24.84
C LYS A 775 -21.23 -11.43 -24.40
N HIS A 776 -21.13 -12.37 -25.35
CA HIS A 776 -21.08 -13.80 -25.02
C HIS A 776 -19.83 -14.15 -24.22
N TYR A 777 -18.67 -13.61 -24.61
CA TYR A 777 -17.42 -13.78 -23.87
C TYR A 777 -17.53 -13.26 -22.43
N TRP A 778 -18.03 -12.04 -22.22
CA TRP A 778 -18.21 -11.49 -20.87
C TRP A 778 -19.23 -12.29 -20.03
N LYS A 779 -20.25 -12.88 -20.66
CA LYS A 779 -21.24 -13.70 -19.97
C LYS A 779 -20.66 -15.06 -19.53
N GLU A 780 -19.81 -15.67 -20.36
CA GLU A 780 -19.04 -16.86 -19.99
C GLU A 780 -17.99 -16.56 -18.93
N GLU A 781 -17.30 -15.42 -19.01
CA GLU A 781 -16.34 -14.99 -17.97
C GLU A 781 -17.03 -14.72 -16.63
N LEU A 782 -18.21 -14.10 -16.64
CA LEU A 782 -19.01 -13.91 -15.43
C LEU A 782 -19.51 -15.24 -14.85
N GLN A 783 -19.93 -16.19 -15.69
CA GLN A 783 -20.33 -17.52 -15.23
C GLN A 783 -19.16 -18.30 -14.61
N LEU A 784 -17.97 -18.22 -15.21
CA LEU A 784 -16.76 -18.83 -14.64
C LEU A 784 -16.33 -18.19 -13.32
N LEU A 785 -16.51 -16.86 -13.18
CA LEU A 785 -16.28 -16.16 -11.92
C LEU A 785 -17.29 -16.55 -10.84
N ASP A 786 -18.56 -16.70 -11.20
CA ASP A 786 -19.61 -17.17 -10.27
C ASP A 786 -19.34 -18.62 -9.83
N GLU A 787 -18.92 -19.50 -10.75
CA GLU A 787 -18.52 -20.87 -10.43
C GLU A 787 -17.29 -20.92 -9.51
N ALA A 788 -16.29 -20.05 -9.75
CA ALA A 788 -15.12 -19.93 -8.90
C ALA A 788 -15.47 -19.41 -7.49
N LEU A 789 -16.39 -18.45 -7.39
CA LEU A 789 -16.87 -17.94 -6.10
C LEU A 789 -17.64 -19.01 -5.31
N VAL A 790 -18.46 -19.84 -5.98
CA VAL A 790 -19.15 -20.98 -5.36
C VAL A 790 -18.16 -22.07 -4.92
N ALA A 791 -17.12 -22.33 -5.71
CA ALA A 791 -16.06 -23.28 -5.33
C ALA A 791 -15.27 -22.78 -4.11
N MET A 792 -14.91 -21.49 -4.08
CA MET A 792 -14.25 -20.85 -2.94
C MET A 792 -15.14 -20.84 -1.69
N SER A 793 -16.45 -20.62 -1.83
CA SER A 793 -17.36 -20.67 -0.69
C SER A 793 -17.46 -22.08 -0.12
N ARG A 794 -17.50 -23.12 -0.97
CA ARG A 794 -17.47 -24.53 -0.54
C ARG A 794 -16.17 -24.88 0.18
N GLN A 795 -15.02 -24.48 -0.36
CA GLN A 795 -13.74 -24.69 0.32
C GLN A 795 -13.66 -23.96 1.67
N ARG A 796 -14.20 -22.74 1.77
CA ARG A 796 -14.27 -22.00 3.03
C ARG A 796 -15.13 -22.72 4.06
N ASP A 797 -16.26 -23.29 3.64
CA ASP A 797 -17.15 -24.02 4.55
C ASP A 797 -16.53 -25.37 4.96
N ASP A 798 -15.83 -26.07 4.06
CA ASP A 798 -15.04 -27.28 4.39
C ASP A 798 -13.92 -26.97 5.40
N LEU A 799 -13.23 -25.83 5.26
CA LEU A 799 -12.23 -25.38 6.22
C LEU A 799 -12.84 -25.04 7.57
N ARG A 800 -14.06 -24.48 7.61
CA ARG A 800 -14.78 -24.23 8.87
C ARG A 800 -15.16 -25.53 9.56
N VAL A 801 -15.59 -26.54 8.82
CA VAL A 801 -15.88 -27.87 9.36
C VAL A 801 -14.61 -28.51 9.92
N ARG A 802 -13.50 -28.49 9.17
CA ARG A 802 -12.20 -29.00 9.66
C ARG A 802 -11.69 -28.26 10.89
N LEU A 803 -11.88 -26.94 10.96
CA LEU A 803 -11.54 -26.15 12.15
C LEU A 803 -12.41 -26.55 13.35
N HIS A 804 -13.71 -26.80 13.15
CA HIS A 804 -14.58 -27.31 14.21
C HIS A 804 -14.13 -28.70 14.67
N GLU A 805 -13.78 -29.59 13.74
CA GLU A 805 -13.21 -30.92 14.07
C GLU A 805 -11.90 -30.78 14.86
N MET A 806 -10.98 -29.89 14.48
CA MET A 806 -9.78 -29.62 15.27
C MET A 806 -10.08 -29.04 16.67
N HIS A 807 -11.05 -28.16 16.80
CA HIS A 807 -11.45 -27.63 18.11
C HIS A 807 -12.04 -28.74 19.00
N THR A 808 -12.85 -29.63 18.44
CA THR A 808 -13.40 -30.77 19.20
C THR A 808 -12.31 -31.76 19.60
N THR A 809 -11.33 -32.03 18.74
CA THR A 809 -10.19 -32.91 19.09
C THR A 809 -9.27 -32.27 20.14
N LEU A 810 -9.00 -30.96 20.06
CA LEU A 810 -8.26 -30.24 21.10
C LEU A 810 -9.00 -30.25 22.44
N LYS A 811 -10.32 -30.05 22.43
CA LYS A 811 -11.15 -30.13 23.64
C LYS A 811 -11.10 -31.53 24.26
N ASN A 812 -11.20 -32.58 23.43
CA ASN A 812 -11.07 -33.96 23.88
C ASN A 812 -9.67 -34.24 24.47
N LEU A 813 -8.61 -33.71 23.85
CA LEU A 813 -7.24 -33.84 24.38
C LEU A 813 -7.09 -33.14 25.73
N GLN A 814 -7.61 -31.91 25.88
CA GLN A 814 -7.62 -31.21 27.17
C GLN A 814 -8.40 -31.96 28.25
N ASP A 815 -9.55 -32.54 27.90
CA ASP A 815 -10.36 -33.32 28.84
C ASP A 815 -9.65 -34.64 29.22
N THR A 816 -8.95 -35.29 28.30
CA THR A 816 -8.11 -36.47 28.63
C THR A 816 -6.92 -36.09 29.52
N GLU A 817 -6.32 -34.91 29.33
CA GLU A 817 -5.25 -34.43 30.18
C GLU A 817 -5.75 -34.13 31.60
N ARG A 818 -6.93 -33.49 31.73
CA ARG A 818 -7.61 -33.28 33.01
C ARG A 818 -7.92 -34.59 33.72
N GLN A 819 -8.40 -35.60 33.00
CA GLN A 819 -8.63 -36.93 33.54
C GLN A 819 -7.34 -37.60 34.02
N ARG A 820 -6.23 -37.49 33.26
CA ARG A 820 -4.91 -37.99 33.69
C ARG A 820 -4.40 -37.28 34.93
N ARG A 821 -4.56 -35.95 35.03
CA ARG A 821 -4.19 -35.17 36.23
C ARG A 821 -5.00 -35.62 37.45
N MET A 822 -6.31 -35.86 37.30
CA MET A 822 -7.13 -36.42 38.38
C MET A 822 -6.72 -37.84 38.77
N GLN A 823 -6.39 -38.71 37.81
CA GLN A 823 -5.89 -40.06 38.10
C GLN A 823 -4.55 -40.02 38.86
N LEU A 824 -3.64 -39.14 38.47
CA LEU A 824 -2.36 -38.94 39.16
C LEU A 824 -2.55 -38.39 40.58
N GLN A 825 -3.52 -37.47 40.78
CA GLN A 825 -3.89 -37.02 42.13
C GLN A 825 -4.45 -38.15 42.98
N ARG A 826 -5.37 -38.97 42.44
CA ARG A 826 -5.90 -40.15 43.14
C ARG A 826 -4.82 -41.16 43.49
N LEU A 827 -3.84 -41.40 42.60
CA LEU A 827 -2.70 -42.27 42.87
C LEU A 827 -1.77 -41.69 43.96
N ARG A 828 -1.52 -40.37 43.94
CA ARG A 828 -0.75 -39.68 44.99
C ARG A 828 -1.46 -39.73 46.34
N GLU A 829 -2.77 -39.56 46.36
CA GLU A 829 -3.58 -39.71 47.56
C GLU A 829 -3.61 -41.16 48.06
N GLY A 830 -3.70 -42.14 47.15
CA GLY A 830 -3.61 -43.56 47.45
C GLY A 830 -2.26 -43.93 48.08
N LEU A 831 -1.16 -43.43 47.52
CA LEU A 831 0.19 -43.59 48.10
C LEU A 831 0.32 -42.91 49.46
N ARG A 832 -0.27 -41.73 49.66
CA ARG A 832 -0.28 -41.06 50.97
C ARG A 832 -1.12 -41.84 52.00
N ARG A 833 -2.21 -42.48 51.59
CA ARG A 833 -3.02 -43.35 52.45
C ARG A 833 -2.29 -44.65 52.77
N SER A 834 -1.60 -45.26 51.81
CA SER A 834 -0.81 -46.49 52.04
C SER A 834 0.38 -46.26 52.98
N LEU A 835 1.10 -45.14 52.82
CA LEU A 835 2.17 -44.70 53.72
C LEU A 835 1.67 -44.41 55.15
N LYS A 836 0.43 -43.94 55.30
CA LYS A 836 -0.18 -43.78 56.62
C LYS A 836 -0.56 -45.13 57.24
N SER A 837 -1.05 -46.10 56.46
CA SER A 837 -1.37 -47.43 56.98
C SER A 837 -0.14 -48.27 57.31
N THR A 838 0.97 -48.18 56.55
CA THR A 838 2.20 -48.91 56.87
C THR A 838 2.89 -48.37 58.12
N ASN A 839 2.79 -47.05 58.38
CA ASN A 839 3.26 -46.45 59.63
C ASN A 839 2.40 -46.82 60.84
N VAL A 840 1.12 -47.21 60.67
CA VAL A 840 0.29 -47.73 61.76
C VAL A 840 0.60 -49.22 62.03
N VAL A 841 0.91 -50.02 61.01
CA VAL A 841 1.30 -51.44 61.20
C VAL A 841 2.71 -51.58 61.79
N GLY A 842 3.64 -50.66 61.50
CA GLY A 842 4.97 -50.65 62.10
C GLY A 842 5.00 -50.41 63.62
N VAL A 843 3.90 -49.92 64.21
CA VAL A 843 3.75 -49.70 65.66
C VAL A 843 3.20 -50.93 66.38
N MET A 844 2.66 -51.94 65.66
CA MET A 844 2.12 -53.18 66.24
C MET A 844 3.12 -54.36 66.29
N HIS A 845 4.38 -54.18 65.84
CA HIS A 845 5.43 -55.22 65.89
C HIS A 845 6.59 -54.92 66.84
N ARG A 846 6.37 -54.01 67.81
CA ARG A 846 7.19 -53.90 69.02
C ARG A 846 6.30 -53.83 70.25
N LYS A 847 5.72 -54.96 70.60
CA LYS A 847 5.43 -55.35 71.97
C LYS A 847 6.04 -56.72 72.18
#